data_AF-A0A399D5R4-F1
#
_entry.id   AF-A0A399D5R4-F1
#
_cell.length_a   1.000
_cell.length_b   1.000
_cell.length_c   1.000
_cell.angle_alpha   90.00
_cell.angle_beta   90.00
_cell.angle_gamma   90.00
#
_symmetry.space_group_name_H-M   'P 1'
#
loop_
_entity.id
_entity.type
_entity.pdbx_description
1 polymer ?
#
loop_
_entity_poly.entity_id
_entity_poly.type
_entity_poly.pdbx_seq_one_letter_code
_entity_poly.pdbx_strand_id
1 'polypeptide(L)'
;MKRLFPGITVFVAAIFIQSATFGQGLSGFNVKSIDSEKSVITQTEHFNGYTNHWQDNYTEWHRYGNMFKMGMPELEPTVLQSKVDIAEDMGIPGLLMQEGFISTLFSHSYKTVKYPSADELGKIIGEGNTLVITDPSSEAGKLLESKALHVFEWKNRIQSHQFDAIDYEEVKAFYLVNDNNFLFVISSSAKEQAEQLLALIENTRSLLDKYKLAKGWFGVSSMLKSVTCEAGHPLELIGKGLNEGVSWFIFDGYMDFMAKDEIANWVEEVDLPVVTDAGFSPVYGCENYDGLQVQNMATKDAWIKYAHERGGYAFRPVYDPSSDGLQYDGYIVHEGNKEQIDNEDVPFVNKTGYLSGNLTSSMVLFIEKEKPLSRESVWEAILNRQEVAVLEKANMLGPAEFRNALQLLYLDRYFLENYFGDRLNMEARLEGYDLVVTLKNYTSASISGKINVGVSSALKVGDNPGTIVLDRNEEKQIRIPLMPNKEAMGRTNPVAVKFSWDEKEKSTLTMLDLPPVASIHQLLYAHAPNVHFPVTVHNYTDKESFPVEIKVFEKENRKKAVYELTETCKIPTASFKDMAFDLKLEPGKYLVEVSALGCSYESQLGVGKAEGRPYVYEMDLNSDGINEYRMENDSVQITLLRTGARVIEYIVKSKNDNVLFKAWPEKTINHKRAFRERGYYPYGGFEDFLGQASMETHRIYDARIIREEGDYVRVEMETDYFGNRLKKIFTLYGNSPLLEVRFALTFKNPEANVLGPQPILEIGETHGTEDVFTVPEMDGNKEYRMRPEEYYGMAFNIREGWNAGYDTREDITFVGAFPVKQPLFLHMWMNHPRNGDAPHYYMEFQPWTPIIQKSTMHFSYYLWGSSGGLQNSLDALREKNLITTR
;
A
#
# COMPACT_ATOMS: atom_id res chain seq x y z
N MET A 1 35.49 -65.49 -60.71
CA MET A 1 36.14 -65.69 -62.01
C MET A 1 36.88 -64.39 -62.36
N LYS A 2 38.22 -64.37 -62.20
CA LYS A 2 39.27 -63.49 -62.83
C LYS A 2 39.04 -61.95 -62.84
N ARG A 3 39.89 -61.06 -62.30
CA ARG A 3 41.38 -60.93 -62.17
C ARG A 3 41.71 -59.97 -60.99
N LEU A 4 42.61 -60.28 -60.03
CA LEU A 4 44.11 -60.23 -60.00
C LEU A 4 44.74 -58.81 -59.79
N PHE A 5 45.03 -58.48 -58.50
CA PHE A 5 46.28 -58.01 -57.81
C PHE A 5 47.57 -57.66 -58.61
N PRO A 6 48.71 -57.14 -58.00
CA PRO A 6 49.01 -56.54 -56.66
C PRO A 6 50.07 -55.37 -56.66
N GLY A 7 50.49 -54.88 -55.47
CA GLY A 7 51.82 -54.26 -55.27
C GLY A 7 52.05 -53.49 -53.94
N ILE A 8 52.49 -54.16 -52.85
CA ILE A 8 53.80 -54.01 -52.12
C ILE A 8 53.96 -52.72 -51.28
N THR A 9 53.80 -52.75 -49.94
CA THR A 9 54.79 -52.96 -48.82
C THR A 9 55.58 -51.71 -48.40
N VAL A 10 55.55 -51.34 -47.11
CA VAL A 10 56.71 -51.16 -46.18
C VAL A 10 56.27 -50.61 -44.81
N PHE A 11 56.89 -51.20 -43.79
CA PHE A 11 56.83 -51.01 -42.32
C PHE A 11 57.47 -49.70 -41.83
N VAL A 12 56.91 -49.06 -40.79
CA VAL A 12 57.69 -48.37 -39.74
C VAL A 12 56.96 -48.48 -38.39
N ALA A 13 57.66 -49.01 -37.39
CA ALA A 13 57.26 -49.04 -35.99
C ALA A 13 57.75 -47.77 -35.28
N ALA A 14 56.93 -47.20 -34.38
CA ALA A 14 57.45 -46.38 -33.27
C ALA A 14 56.39 -46.12 -32.17
N ILE A 15 56.71 -46.63 -30.98
CA ILE A 15 56.64 -45.95 -29.68
C ILE A 15 55.25 -45.81 -29.03
N PHE A 16 55.08 -46.64 -27.99
CA PHE A 16 54.18 -46.45 -26.87
C PHE A 16 54.46 -45.10 -26.17
N ILE A 17 53.45 -44.24 -26.07
CA ILE A 17 53.33 -43.28 -24.97
C ILE A 17 52.02 -43.61 -24.27
N GLN A 18 52.15 -44.05 -23.02
CA GLN A 18 51.06 -44.17 -22.06
C GLN A 18 50.40 -42.80 -21.91
N SER A 19 49.18 -42.64 -22.45
CA SER A 19 48.31 -41.55 -22.05
C SER A 19 47.85 -41.83 -20.62
N ALA A 20 48.48 -41.12 -19.69
CA ALA A 20 47.93 -40.88 -18.37
C ALA A 20 46.48 -40.42 -18.56
N THR A 21 45.54 -41.14 -17.94
CA THR A 21 44.19 -40.67 -17.70
C THR A 21 44.30 -39.41 -16.84
N PHE A 22 44.32 -38.24 -17.47
CA PHE A 22 44.01 -36.99 -16.81
C PHE A 22 42.60 -37.15 -16.24
N GLY A 23 42.48 -37.17 -14.90
CA GLY A 23 41.20 -36.99 -14.25
C GLY A 23 40.55 -35.74 -14.83
N GLN A 24 39.29 -35.85 -15.27
CA GLN A 24 38.52 -34.74 -15.78
C GLN A 24 38.44 -33.66 -14.69
N GLY A 25 39.30 -32.66 -14.78
CA GLY A 25 39.25 -31.48 -13.93
C GLY A 25 38.04 -30.62 -14.28
N LEU A 26 37.45 -29.97 -13.28
CA LEU A 26 36.33 -29.04 -13.42
C LEU A 26 36.60 -27.91 -14.44
N SER A 27 37.87 -27.65 -14.78
CA SER A 27 38.31 -26.67 -15.78
C SER A 27 37.84 -26.93 -17.22
N GLY A 28 37.38 -28.14 -17.53
CA GLY A 28 36.79 -28.47 -18.84
C GLY A 28 35.27 -28.25 -18.94
N PHE A 29 34.61 -27.97 -17.82
CA PHE A 29 33.18 -27.72 -17.79
C PHE A 29 32.92 -26.23 -18.02
N ASN A 30 32.27 -25.92 -19.15
CA ASN A 30 31.75 -24.58 -19.41
C ASN A 30 30.25 -24.58 -19.15
N VAL A 31 29.74 -23.52 -18.53
CA VAL A 31 28.31 -23.27 -18.49
C VAL A 31 27.88 -22.96 -19.93
N LYS A 32 27.16 -23.89 -20.55
CA LYS A 32 26.48 -23.61 -21.81
C LYS A 32 25.30 -22.71 -21.45
N SER A 33 25.33 -21.43 -21.85
CA SER A 33 24.12 -20.62 -21.77
C SER A 33 23.09 -21.27 -22.68
N ILE A 34 22.09 -21.91 -22.08
CA ILE A 34 20.86 -22.20 -22.79
C ILE A 34 20.26 -20.82 -23.00
N ASP A 35 20.03 -20.41 -24.25
CA ASP A 35 19.31 -19.17 -24.54
C ASP A 35 18.04 -19.16 -23.67
N SER A 36 18.01 -18.20 -22.74
CA SER A 36 17.01 -18.11 -21.69
C SER A 36 15.74 -17.42 -22.18
N GLU A 37 15.51 -17.36 -23.49
CA GLU A 37 14.20 -16.98 -24.01
C GLU A 37 13.22 -18.00 -23.45
N LYS A 38 12.49 -17.59 -22.43
CA LYS A 38 11.47 -18.40 -21.76
C LYS A 38 10.55 -18.91 -22.86
N SER A 39 10.62 -20.20 -23.18
CA SER A 39 9.67 -20.83 -24.09
C SER A 39 8.33 -20.99 -23.37
N VAL A 40 7.67 -19.87 -23.14
CA VAL A 40 6.27 -19.83 -22.70
C VAL A 40 5.46 -20.37 -23.87
N ILE A 41 4.71 -21.44 -23.62
CA ILE A 41 3.79 -21.99 -24.60
C ILE A 41 2.51 -21.18 -24.48
N THR A 42 2.19 -20.40 -25.51
CA THR A 42 0.94 -19.65 -25.62
C THR A 42 -0.08 -20.46 -26.43
N GLN A 43 -1.34 -20.44 -26.00
CA GLN A 43 -2.47 -21.04 -26.70
C GLN A 43 -3.70 -20.13 -26.58
N THR A 44 -4.35 -19.85 -27.69
CA THR A 44 -5.57 -19.03 -27.77
C THR A 44 -6.82 -19.88 -27.49
N GLU A 45 -7.74 -19.34 -26.70
CA GLU A 45 -9.05 -19.93 -26.37
C GLU A 45 -10.15 -18.88 -26.49
N HIS A 46 -11.12 -19.11 -27.36
CA HIS A 46 -12.25 -18.21 -27.60
C HIS A 46 -13.58 -18.91 -27.24
N PHE A 47 -14.44 -18.22 -26.51
CA PHE A 47 -15.79 -18.67 -26.19
C PHE A 47 -16.77 -17.54 -26.49
N ASN A 48 -17.66 -17.77 -27.46
CA ASN A 48 -18.70 -16.81 -27.86
C ASN A 48 -20.03 -17.52 -27.83
N GLY A 49 -20.77 -17.35 -26.74
CA GLY A 49 -21.97 -18.14 -26.53
C GLY A 49 -22.64 -17.93 -25.19
N TYR A 50 -23.64 -18.76 -24.92
CA TYR A 50 -24.47 -18.66 -23.73
C TYR A 50 -23.96 -19.58 -22.60
N THR A 51 -23.84 -19.03 -21.40
CA THR A 51 -23.61 -19.79 -20.15
C THR A 51 -24.85 -19.72 -19.25
N ASN A 52 -24.83 -18.88 -18.23
CA ASN A 52 -26.01 -18.37 -17.52
C ASN A 52 -26.41 -16.96 -18.02
N HIS A 53 -25.61 -16.38 -18.91
CA HIS A 53 -25.85 -15.16 -19.69
C HIS A 53 -25.06 -15.26 -21.01
N TRP A 54 -25.34 -14.38 -21.97
CA TRP A 54 -24.53 -14.28 -23.18
C TRP A 54 -23.21 -13.58 -22.89
N GLN A 55 -22.11 -14.10 -23.42
CA GLN A 55 -20.79 -13.50 -23.26
C GLN A 55 -19.81 -13.97 -24.35
N ASP A 56 -18.85 -13.09 -24.64
CA ASP A 56 -17.73 -13.34 -25.54
C ASP A 56 -16.41 -13.20 -24.76
N ASN A 57 -15.61 -14.26 -24.72
CA ASN A 57 -14.36 -14.33 -23.96
C ASN A 57 -13.22 -14.76 -24.88
N TYR A 58 -12.17 -13.94 -24.93
CA TYR A 58 -10.98 -14.17 -25.74
C TYR A 58 -9.76 -14.23 -24.81
N THR A 59 -9.10 -15.37 -24.70
CA THR A 59 -8.05 -15.60 -23.70
C THR A 59 -6.82 -16.28 -24.29
N GLU A 60 -5.65 -15.73 -24.02
CA GLU A 60 -4.36 -16.37 -24.20
C GLU A 60 -3.96 -17.14 -22.94
N TRP A 61 -3.73 -18.44 -23.08
CA TRP A 61 -3.18 -19.29 -22.04
C TRP A 61 -1.66 -19.37 -22.18
N HIS A 62 -0.96 -18.74 -21.25
CA HIS A 62 0.48 -18.87 -21.12
C HIS A 62 0.82 -20.02 -20.19
N ARG A 63 1.65 -20.95 -20.66
CA ARG A 63 2.12 -22.10 -19.87
C ARG A 63 3.63 -22.15 -19.81
N TYR A 64 4.15 -22.47 -18.63
CA TYR A 64 5.56 -22.76 -18.44
C TYR A 64 5.74 -24.06 -17.66
N GLY A 65 6.44 -25.02 -18.28
CA GLY A 65 6.67 -26.36 -17.73
C GLY A 65 5.38 -27.15 -17.41
N ASN A 66 4.22 -26.73 -17.93
CA ASN A 66 2.88 -27.21 -17.56
C ASN A 66 2.56 -27.18 -16.04
N MET A 67 3.38 -26.48 -15.24
CA MET A 67 3.18 -26.28 -13.81
C MET A 67 2.70 -24.88 -13.49
N PHE A 68 3.08 -23.91 -14.33
CA PHE A 68 2.56 -22.56 -14.31
C PHE A 68 1.62 -22.39 -15.51
N LYS A 69 0.39 -21.94 -15.25
CA LYS A 69 -0.59 -21.57 -16.26
C LYS A 69 -1.28 -20.30 -15.82
N MET A 70 -1.34 -19.32 -16.71
CA MET A 70 -2.14 -18.12 -16.54
C MET A 70 -2.99 -17.91 -17.78
N GLY A 71 -4.25 -17.52 -17.58
CA GLY A 71 -5.10 -17.01 -18.66
C GLY A 71 -5.03 -15.49 -18.63
N MET A 72 -4.69 -14.88 -19.76
CA MET A 72 -4.73 -13.43 -19.96
C MET A 72 -5.73 -13.11 -21.05
N PRO A 73 -6.53 -12.04 -20.94
CA PRO A 73 -7.36 -11.61 -22.04
C PRO A 73 -6.51 -11.35 -23.29
N GLU A 74 -6.96 -11.83 -24.44
CA GLU A 74 -6.38 -11.42 -25.71
C GLU A 74 -6.72 -9.95 -25.94
N LEU A 75 -5.68 -9.10 -25.90
CA LEU A 75 -5.86 -7.65 -25.81
C LEU A 75 -6.71 -7.11 -26.96
N GLU A 76 -6.36 -7.40 -28.22
CA GLU A 76 -7.05 -6.85 -29.38
C GLU A 76 -8.52 -7.34 -29.49
N PRO A 77 -8.81 -8.66 -29.49
CA PRO A 77 -10.20 -9.14 -29.49
C PRO A 77 -11.03 -8.66 -28.30
N THR A 78 -10.46 -8.59 -27.10
CA THR A 78 -11.17 -8.11 -25.90
C THR A 78 -11.54 -6.63 -26.01
N VAL A 79 -10.63 -5.80 -26.53
CA VAL A 79 -10.90 -4.37 -26.79
C VAL A 79 -11.92 -4.19 -27.92
N LEU A 80 -11.89 -5.03 -28.95
CA LEU A 80 -12.89 -4.97 -30.02
C LEU A 80 -14.28 -5.42 -29.53
N GLN A 81 -14.33 -6.46 -28.69
CA GLN A 81 -15.57 -6.93 -28.07
C GLN A 81 -16.17 -5.88 -27.13
N SER A 82 -15.37 -5.25 -26.26
CA SER A 82 -15.88 -4.21 -25.36
C SER A 82 -16.49 -3.03 -26.12
N LYS A 83 -16.03 -2.74 -27.34
CA LYS A 83 -16.65 -1.74 -28.21
C LYS A 83 -18.03 -2.17 -28.72
N VAL A 84 -18.22 -3.45 -29.01
CA VAL A 84 -19.54 -4.00 -29.38
C VAL A 84 -20.47 -3.97 -28.16
N ASP A 85 -19.98 -4.37 -26.99
CA ASP A 85 -20.75 -4.32 -25.73
C ASP A 85 -21.18 -2.89 -25.38
N ILE A 86 -20.27 -1.91 -25.54
CA ILE A 86 -20.58 -0.49 -25.33
C ILE A 86 -21.59 0.04 -26.35
N ALA A 87 -21.50 -0.38 -27.61
CA ALA A 87 -22.46 -0.01 -28.64
C ALA A 87 -23.88 -0.49 -28.27
N GLU A 88 -24.00 -1.73 -27.81
CA GLU A 88 -25.27 -2.28 -27.30
C GLU A 88 -25.76 -1.53 -26.05
N ASP A 89 -24.89 -1.25 -25.08
CA ASP A 89 -25.27 -0.55 -23.83
C ASP A 89 -25.72 0.92 -24.05
N MET A 90 -25.25 1.56 -25.12
CA MET A 90 -25.74 2.86 -25.59
C MET A 90 -27.05 2.77 -26.38
N GLY A 91 -27.55 1.56 -26.64
CA GLY A 91 -28.76 1.29 -27.41
C GLY A 91 -28.55 1.36 -28.93
N ILE A 92 -27.33 1.19 -29.43
CA ILE A 92 -27.00 1.16 -30.86
C ILE A 92 -26.13 -0.08 -31.16
N PRO A 93 -26.66 -1.31 -31.03
CA PRO A 93 -25.87 -2.55 -31.04
C PRO A 93 -25.03 -2.76 -32.32
N GLY A 94 -25.42 -2.17 -33.45
CA GLY A 94 -24.66 -2.22 -34.69
C GLY A 94 -23.68 -1.06 -34.93
N LEU A 95 -23.40 -0.23 -33.93
CA LEU A 95 -22.46 0.88 -34.06
C LEU A 95 -21.03 0.39 -34.28
N LEU A 96 -20.47 0.72 -35.44
CA LEU A 96 -19.07 0.54 -35.78
C LEU A 96 -18.45 1.92 -36.01
N MET A 97 -17.54 2.35 -35.14
CA MET A 97 -16.93 3.67 -35.23
C MET A 97 -15.42 3.59 -35.46
N GLN A 98 -14.94 4.38 -36.41
CA GLN A 98 -13.51 4.60 -36.64
C GLN A 98 -12.91 5.33 -35.43
N GLU A 99 -11.84 4.79 -34.84
CA GLU A 99 -11.05 5.54 -33.85
C GLU A 99 -10.54 6.85 -34.48
N GLY A 100 -10.68 7.97 -33.78
CA GLY A 100 -10.39 9.30 -34.29
C GLY A 100 -11.60 10.05 -34.84
N PHE A 101 -12.76 9.40 -35.03
CA PHE A 101 -13.96 10.04 -35.58
C PHE A 101 -14.46 11.21 -34.71
N ILE A 102 -14.71 10.98 -33.42
CA ILE A 102 -15.24 11.99 -32.48
C ILE A 102 -14.20 13.08 -32.20
N SER A 103 -12.96 12.72 -31.94
CA SER A 103 -11.86 13.66 -31.68
C SER A 103 -11.62 14.60 -32.87
N THR A 104 -11.69 14.10 -34.10
CA THR A 104 -11.56 14.92 -35.31
C THR A 104 -12.81 15.75 -35.55
N LEU A 105 -14.00 15.19 -35.34
CA LEU A 105 -15.28 15.90 -35.46
C LEU A 105 -15.38 17.04 -34.43
N PHE A 106 -14.86 16.84 -33.22
CA PHE A 106 -14.92 17.82 -32.12
C PHE A 106 -13.95 18.97 -32.31
N SER A 107 -12.82 18.74 -32.97
CA SER A 107 -11.80 19.76 -33.27
C SER A 107 -12.10 20.63 -34.49
N HIS A 108 -13.15 20.34 -35.26
CA HIS A 108 -13.47 21.06 -36.49
C HIS A 108 -14.92 21.55 -36.51
N SER A 109 -15.17 22.73 -37.09
CA SER A 109 -16.52 23.14 -37.47
C SER A 109 -17.00 22.33 -38.67
N TYR A 110 -18.25 21.90 -38.68
CA TYR A 110 -18.86 21.18 -39.80
C TYR A 110 -20.33 21.59 -40.00
N LYS A 111 -20.87 21.28 -41.18
CA LYS A 111 -22.31 21.31 -41.46
C LYS A 111 -22.89 19.91 -41.47
N THR A 112 -24.07 19.71 -40.90
CA THR A 112 -24.78 18.42 -40.96
C THR A 112 -25.70 18.37 -42.18
N VAL A 113 -25.63 17.30 -42.97
CA VAL A 113 -26.48 17.06 -44.13
C VAL A 113 -27.04 15.65 -44.08
N LYS A 114 -28.36 15.52 -44.23
CA LYS A 114 -29.07 14.24 -44.12
C LYS A 114 -29.52 13.75 -45.49
N TYR A 115 -29.16 12.52 -45.82
CA TYR A 115 -29.55 11.76 -47.02
C TYR A 115 -29.40 12.52 -48.36
N PRO A 116 -28.23 13.13 -48.65
CA PRO A 116 -28.02 13.81 -49.92
C PRO A 116 -27.93 12.81 -51.08
N SER A 117 -28.33 13.25 -52.27
CA SER A 117 -27.95 12.57 -53.53
C SER A 117 -26.44 12.67 -53.78
N ALA A 118 -25.89 11.83 -54.65
CA ALA A 118 -24.47 11.87 -55.00
C ALA A 118 -24.04 13.23 -55.59
N ASP A 119 -24.91 13.84 -56.41
CA ASP A 119 -24.67 15.17 -57.00
C ASP A 119 -24.72 16.30 -55.95
N GLU A 120 -25.65 16.23 -55.00
CA GLU A 120 -25.72 17.20 -53.89
C GLU A 120 -24.51 17.08 -52.98
N LEU A 121 -24.12 15.85 -52.64
CA LEU A 121 -22.94 15.58 -51.84
C LEU A 121 -21.67 16.14 -52.52
N GLY A 122 -21.52 15.94 -53.82
CA GLY A 122 -20.39 16.47 -54.60
C GLY A 122 -20.29 18.00 -54.58
N LYS A 123 -21.43 18.71 -54.53
CA LYS A 123 -21.45 20.18 -54.40
C LYS A 123 -21.07 20.65 -53.00
N ILE A 124 -21.58 19.97 -51.98
CA ILE A 124 -21.43 20.38 -50.58
C ILE A 124 -20.00 20.16 -50.06
N ILE A 125 -19.33 19.07 -50.47
CA ILE A 125 -17.96 18.76 -50.01
C ILE A 125 -16.96 19.88 -50.36
N GLY A 126 -17.24 20.68 -51.39
CA GLY A 126 -16.40 21.84 -51.76
C GLY A 126 -16.53 23.07 -50.85
N GLU A 127 -17.53 23.11 -49.96
CA GLU A 127 -17.83 24.28 -49.12
C GLU A 127 -17.19 24.25 -47.72
N GLY A 128 -16.57 23.13 -47.34
CA GLY A 128 -15.92 22.92 -46.03
C GLY A 128 -16.26 21.56 -45.43
N ASN A 129 -15.90 21.37 -44.15
CA ASN A 129 -16.14 20.11 -43.47
C ASN A 129 -17.64 19.81 -43.33
N THR A 130 -18.03 18.57 -43.55
CA THR A 130 -19.43 18.15 -43.57
C THR A 130 -19.60 16.83 -42.81
N LEU A 131 -20.65 16.73 -41.99
CA LEU A 131 -21.15 15.49 -41.42
C LEU A 131 -22.37 15.03 -42.23
N VAL A 132 -22.26 13.89 -42.89
CA VAL A 132 -23.29 13.34 -43.76
C VAL A 132 -23.92 12.12 -43.11
N ILE A 133 -25.25 12.12 -43.00
CA ILE A 133 -26.02 10.90 -42.72
C ILE A 133 -26.49 10.32 -44.05
N THR A 134 -26.28 9.03 -44.29
CA THR A 134 -26.62 8.37 -45.55
C THR A 134 -27.18 6.97 -45.34
N ASP A 135 -27.85 6.45 -46.37
CA ASP A 135 -28.32 5.07 -46.44
C ASP A 135 -27.32 4.25 -47.30
N PRO A 136 -26.79 3.11 -46.81
CA PRO A 136 -25.82 2.28 -47.53
C PRO A 136 -26.35 1.75 -48.88
N SER A 137 -27.66 1.68 -49.07
CA SER A 137 -28.29 1.27 -50.33
C SER A 137 -28.33 2.37 -51.40
N SER A 138 -28.22 3.64 -50.98
CA SER A 138 -28.20 4.81 -51.85
C SER A 138 -26.89 4.91 -52.67
N GLU A 139 -26.91 5.66 -53.77
CA GLU A 139 -25.71 5.86 -54.60
C GLU A 139 -24.58 6.55 -53.81
N ALA A 140 -24.92 7.60 -53.05
CA ALA A 140 -23.97 8.31 -52.19
C ALA A 140 -23.42 7.40 -51.08
N GLY A 141 -24.28 6.62 -50.42
CA GLY A 141 -23.87 5.67 -49.37
C GLY A 141 -22.92 4.60 -49.89
N LYS A 142 -23.23 3.95 -51.02
CA LYS A 142 -22.34 2.95 -51.65
C LYS A 142 -20.97 3.52 -51.97
N LEU A 143 -20.92 4.74 -52.50
CA LEU A 143 -19.66 5.42 -52.82
C LEU A 143 -18.83 5.64 -51.55
N LEU A 144 -19.44 6.16 -50.48
CA LEU A 144 -18.76 6.45 -49.22
C LEU A 144 -18.29 5.18 -48.51
N GLU A 145 -19.14 4.15 -48.37
CA GLU A 145 -18.75 2.90 -47.70
C GLU A 145 -17.61 2.17 -48.42
N SER A 146 -17.57 2.23 -49.75
CA SER A 146 -16.47 1.64 -50.52
C SER A 146 -15.09 2.21 -50.14
N LYS A 147 -15.03 3.42 -49.60
CA LYS A 147 -13.78 4.07 -49.13
C LYS A 147 -13.37 3.64 -47.72
N ALA A 148 -14.32 3.15 -46.92
CA ALA A 148 -14.13 2.81 -45.50
C ALA A 148 -14.12 1.30 -45.21
N LEU A 149 -14.22 0.43 -46.24
CA LEU A 149 -14.23 -1.03 -46.10
C LEU A 149 -13.17 -1.56 -45.11
N HIS A 150 -11.90 -1.17 -45.30
CA HIS A 150 -10.77 -1.61 -44.48
C HIS A 150 -10.85 -1.20 -43.00
N VAL A 151 -11.62 -0.15 -42.67
CA VAL A 151 -11.76 0.35 -41.30
C VAL A 151 -12.52 -0.63 -40.42
N PHE A 152 -13.47 -1.38 -41.00
CA PHE A 152 -14.40 -2.24 -40.26
C PHE A 152 -14.18 -3.74 -40.53
N GLU A 153 -13.14 -4.13 -41.27
CA GLU A 153 -12.80 -5.54 -41.54
C GLU A 153 -12.56 -6.36 -40.26
N TRP A 154 -12.22 -5.69 -39.15
CA TRP A 154 -12.02 -6.35 -37.86
C TRP A 154 -13.25 -7.06 -37.32
N LYS A 155 -14.46 -6.65 -37.74
CA LYS A 155 -15.70 -7.33 -37.39
C LYS A 155 -15.65 -8.82 -37.76
N ASN A 156 -14.99 -9.16 -38.86
CA ASN A 156 -14.85 -10.56 -39.30
C ASN A 156 -13.81 -11.35 -38.49
N ARG A 157 -13.00 -10.67 -37.66
CA ARG A 157 -11.94 -11.28 -36.84
C ARG A 157 -12.44 -11.64 -35.44
N ILE A 158 -13.53 -11.03 -34.98
CA ILE A 158 -14.19 -11.41 -33.72
C ILE A 158 -15.54 -12.07 -34.05
N GLN A 159 -15.87 -13.17 -33.39
CA GLN A 159 -17.11 -13.91 -33.65
C GLN A 159 -18.15 -13.60 -32.57
N SER A 160 -18.40 -12.31 -32.32
CA SER A 160 -19.31 -11.88 -31.27
C SER A 160 -20.73 -12.38 -31.51
N HIS A 161 -21.37 -12.87 -30.46
CA HIS A 161 -22.77 -13.31 -30.52
C HIS A 161 -23.75 -12.18 -30.88
N GLN A 162 -23.41 -10.92 -30.58
CA GLN A 162 -24.27 -9.75 -30.84
C GLN A 162 -24.49 -9.50 -32.34
N PHE A 163 -23.57 -9.95 -33.20
CA PHE A 163 -23.71 -9.77 -34.65
C PHE A 163 -24.85 -10.60 -35.27
N ASP A 164 -25.34 -11.60 -34.56
CA ASP A 164 -26.46 -12.45 -34.98
C ASP A 164 -27.80 -12.04 -34.34
N ALA A 165 -27.84 -10.90 -33.61
CA ALA A 165 -29.08 -10.39 -33.02
C ALA A 165 -30.10 -9.99 -34.11
N ILE A 166 -31.38 -10.21 -33.83
CA ILE A 166 -32.48 -10.01 -34.81
C ILE A 166 -32.60 -8.54 -35.22
N ASP A 167 -32.31 -7.64 -34.30
CA ASP A 167 -32.36 -6.20 -34.41
C ASP A 167 -30.98 -5.56 -34.68
N TYR A 168 -29.99 -6.38 -35.07
CA TYR A 168 -28.68 -5.89 -35.46
C TYR A 168 -28.73 -5.20 -36.83
N GLU A 169 -28.56 -3.87 -36.85
CA GLU A 169 -28.38 -3.08 -38.06
C GLU A 169 -27.09 -2.24 -37.97
N GLU A 170 -26.22 -2.32 -38.98
CA GLU A 170 -24.95 -1.60 -38.95
C GLU A 170 -25.15 -0.08 -38.98
N VAL A 171 -24.49 0.62 -38.06
CA VAL A 171 -24.33 2.08 -38.05
C VAL A 171 -22.85 2.36 -38.13
N LYS A 172 -22.35 2.74 -39.32
CA LYS A 172 -20.93 3.01 -39.53
C LYS A 172 -20.64 4.49 -39.37
N ALA A 173 -19.73 4.83 -38.47
CA ALA A 173 -19.23 6.18 -38.27
C ALA A 173 -17.74 6.27 -38.64
N PHE A 174 -17.41 7.02 -39.68
CA PHE A 174 -16.04 7.16 -40.19
C PHE A 174 -15.84 8.52 -40.83
N TYR A 175 -14.60 8.90 -41.10
CA TYR A 175 -14.28 10.13 -41.80
C TYR A 175 -13.31 9.91 -42.95
N LEU A 176 -13.48 10.72 -43.98
CA LEU A 176 -12.59 10.79 -45.14
C LEU A 176 -11.90 12.15 -45.14
N VAL A 177 -10.64 12.16 -45.56
CA VAL A 177 -9.81 13.37 -45.59
C VAL A 177 -9.45 13.67 -47.04
N ASN A 178 -9.62 14.93 -47.43
CA ASN A 178 -9.12 15.47 -48.69
C ASN A 178 -8.41 16.80 -48.41
N ASP A 179 -7.08 16.81 -48.48
CA ASP A 179 -6.22 17.91 -48.02
C ASP A 179 -6.57 18.33 -46.57
N ASN A 180 -7.16 19.51 -46.39
CA ASN A 180 -7.58 20.06 -45.08
C ASN A 180 -9.09 19.92 -44.82
N ASN A 181 -9.84 19.28 -45.72
CA ASN A 181 -11.29 19.10 -45.57
C ASN A 181 -11.63 17.69 -45.08
N PHE A 182 -12.50 17.63 -44.07
CA PHE A 182 -13.00 16.41 -43.48
C PHE A 182 -14.46 16.16 -43.89
N LEU A 183 -14.71 14.97 -44.41
CA LEU A 183 -16.05 14.46 -44.65
C LEU A 183 -16.34 13.36 -43.63
N PHE A 184 -17.13 13.69 -42.62
CA PHE A 184 -17.61 12.74 -41.62
C PHE A 184 -18.88 12.06 -42.15
N VAL A 185 -19.00 10.76 -41.92
CA VAL A 185 -20.08 9.93 -42.45
C VAL A 185 -20.69 9.09 -41.34
N ILE A 186 -22.01 9.14 -41.21
CA ILE A 186 -22.84 8.17 -40.49
C ILE A 186 -23.66 7.43 -41.55
N SER A 187 -23.38 6.15 -41.78
CA SER A 187 -24.06 5.31 -42.77
C SER A 187 -24.87 4.22 -42.07
N SER A 188 -26.18 4.17 -42.28
CA SER A 188 -27.04 3.10 -41.74
C SER A 188 -28.35 2.97 -42.52
N SER A 189 -28.88 1.74 -42.58
CA SER A 189 -30.26 1.47 -43.01
C SER A 189 -31.28 1.86 -41.94
N ALA A 190 -30.91 1.78 -40.66
CA ALA A 190 -31.73 2.18 -39.53
C ALA A 190 -31.63 3.69 -39.30
N LYS A 191 -32.57 4.44 -39.89
CA LYS A 191 -32.60 5.91 -39.74
C LYS A 191 -32.66 6.35 -38.27
N GLU A 192 -33.45 5.65 -37.45
CA GLU A 192 -33.60 5.95 -36.03
C GLU A 192 -32.28 5.80 -35.27
N GLN A 193 -31.53 4.72 -35.51
CA GLN A 193 -30.22 4.49 -34.89
C GLN A 193 -29.17 5.51 -35.35
N ALA A 194 -29.18 5.92 -36.62
CA ALA A 194 -28.30 6.99 -37.12
C ALA A 194 -28.62 8.35 -36.48
N GLU A 195 -29.90 8.65 -36.24
CA GLU A 195 -30.32 9.87 -35.54
C GLU A 195 -30.02 9.80 -34.04
N GLN A 196 -30.13 8.63 -33.42
CA GLN A 196 -29.71 8.40 -32.04
C GLN A 196 -28.20 8.63 -31.87
N LEU A 197 -27.37 8.11 -32.79
CA LEU A 197 -25.93 8.39 -32.77
C LEU A 197 -25.64 9.89 -32.91
N LEU A 198 -26.32 10.59 -33.83
CA LEU A 198 -26.16 12.04 -33.97
C LEU A 198 -26.52 12.76 -32.66
N ALA A 199 -27.63 12.39 -32.03
CA ALA A 199 -28.04 12.98 -30.76
C ALA A 199 -27.03 12.69 -29.64
N LEU A 200 -26.45 11.49 -29.57
CA LEU A 200 -25.38 11.16 -28.62
C LEU A 200 -24.12 12.00 -28.86
N ILE A 201 -23.73 12.22 -30.12
CA ILE A 201 -22.60 13.09 -30.49
C ILE A 201 -22.85 14.53 -30.03
N GLU A 202 -24.04 15.07 -30.31
CA GLU A 202 -24.44 16.44 -29.94
C GLU A 202 -24.50 16.60 -28.41
N ASN A 203 -25.09 15.63 -27.71
CA ASN A 203 -25.16 15.62 -26.25
C ASN A 203 -23.76 15.53 -25.62
N THR A 204 -22.91 14.63 -26.12
CA THR A 204 -21.54 14.48 -25.63
C THR A 204 -20.75 15.77 -25.82
N ARG A 205 -20.90 16.46 -26.97
CA ARG A 205 -20.30 17.78 -27.17
C ARG A 205 -20.82 18.79 -26.14
N SER A 206 -22.14 18.87 -25.95
CA SER A 206 -22.76 19.77 -24.97
C SER A 206 -22.24 19.51 -23.54
N LEU A 207 -22.11 18.25 -23.15
CA LEU A 207 -21.53 17.86 -21.87
C LEU A 207 -20.07 18.27 -21.78
N LEU A 208 -19.25 18.03 -22.81
CA LEU A 208 -17.85 18.44 -22.83
C LEU A 208 -17.67 19.96 -22.91
N ASP A 209 -18.68 20.71 -23.37
CA ASP A 209 -18.68 22.17 -23.32
C ASP A 209 -18.92 22.65 -21.88
N LYS A 210 -19.81 22.00 -21.13
CA LYS A 210 -20.18 22.34 -19.75
C LYS A 210 -19.22 21.78 -18.68
N TYR A 211 -18.74 20.56 -18.88
CA TYR A 211 -18.00 19.78 -17.88
C TYR A 211 -16.58 19.46 -18.36
N LYS A 212 -15.69 19.27 -17.39
CA LYS A 212 -14.40 18.58 -17.54
C LYS A 212 -14.53 17.20 -16.90
N LEU A 213 -13.86 16.22 -17.48
CA LEU A 213 -13.74 14.88 -16.94
C LEU A 213 -12.61 14.84 -15.91
N ALA A 214 -12.90 14.34 -14.72
CA ALA A 214 -11.93 14.13 -13.64
C ALA A 214 -11.91 12.64 -13.26
N LYS A 215 -10.92 11.91 -13.77
CA LYS A 215 -10.69 10.50 -13.40
C LYS A 215 -10.12 10.42 -11.98
N GLY A 216 -10.55 9.43 -11.22
CA GLY A 216 -10.26 9.24 -9.81
C GLY A 216 -10.12 7.79 -9.39
N TRP A 217 -9.41 7.59 -8.28
CA TRP A 217 -9.42 6.32 -7.55
C TRP A 217 -10.14 6.49 -6.23
N PHE A 218 -11.30 5.86 -6.12
CA PHE A 218 -12.07 5.83 -4.88
C PHE A 218 -11.78 4.53 -4.15
N GLY A 219 -11.55 4.56 -2.85
CA GLY A 219 -11.26 3.37 -2.06
C GLY A 219 -10.00 2.64 -2.51
N VAL A 220 -8.92 3.40 -2.73
CA VAL A 220 -7.57 2.86 -2.88
C VAL A 220 -6.98 2.62 -1.49
N SER A 221 -6.35 1.49 -1.25
CA SER A 221 -5.87 1.11 0.08
C SER A 221 -4.34 1.10 0.16
N SER A 222 -3.79 1.78 1.16
CA SER A 222 -2.35 1.82 1.43
C SER A 222 -1.93 1.09 2.71
N MET A 223 -2.84 0.96 3.68
CA MET A 223 -2.56 0.37 4.99
C MET A 223 -1.40 1.06 5.74
N LEU A 224 -1.15 2.36 5.48
CA LEU A 224 0.04 3.06 5.96
C LEU A 224 0.13 3.12 7.49
N LYS A 225 -1.03 3.16 8.16
CA LYS A 225 -1.15 3.29 9.63
C LYS A 225 -1.55 1.98 10.30
N SER A 226 -1.37 0.85 9.61
CA SER A 226 -1.82 -0.47 10.04
C SER A 226 -0.66 -1.44 10.28
N VAL A 227 -0.83 -2.36 11.23
CA VAL A 227 0.05 -3.54 11.37
C VAL A 227 -0.13 -4.56 10.24
N THR A 228 -1.20 -4.44 9.44
CA THR A 228 -1.37 -5.21 8.21
C THR A 228 -0.59 -4.55 7.06
N CYS A 229 0.19 -5.33 6.33
CA CYS A 229 1.02 -4.82 5.24
C CYS A 229 0.27 -4.85 3.89
N GLU A 230 0.43 -3.81 3.08
CA GLU A 230 0.07 -3.79 1.66
C GLU A 230 1.16 -3.07 0.87
N ALA A 231 1.27 -3.37 -0.42
CA ALA A 231 2.20 -2.69 -1.31
C ALA A 231 1.70 -1.28 -1.69
N GLY A 232 2.62 -0.31 -1.64
CA GLY A 232 2.42 1.04 -2.14
C GLY A 232 2.11 2.07 -1.06
N HIS A 233 3.00 3.05 -0.93
CA HIS A 233 2.76 4.24 -0.09
C HIS A 233 1.74 5.18 -0.77
N PRO A 234 0.90 5.96 -0.05
CA PRO A 234 -0.05 6.90 -0.64
C PRO A 234 0.54 7.79 -1.76
N LEU A 235 1.72 8.37 -1.53
CA LEU A 235 2.40 9.22 -2.53
C LEU A 235 2.83 8.46 -3.80
N GLU A 236 3.20 7.18 -3.69
CA GLU A 236 3.54 6.34 -4.84
C GLU A 236 2.28 5.95 -5.62
N LEU A 237 1.19 5.65 -4.90
CA LEU A 237 -0.12 5.38 -5.50
C LEU A 237 -0.64 6.61 -6.25
N ILE A 238 -0.53 7.81 -5.65
CA ILE A 238 -0.84 9.07 -6.34
C ILE A 238 0.04 9.24 -7.59
N GLY A 239 1.34 8.96 -7.49
CA GLY A 239 2.26 9.04 -8.63
C GLY A 239 1.90 8.11 -9.78
N LYS A 240 1.46 6.88 -9.48
CA LYS A 240 0.96 5.92 -10.47
C LYS A 240 -0.34 6.41 -11.10
N GLY A 241 -1.31 6.85 -10.29
CA GLY A 241 -2.59 7.35 -10.79
C GLY A 241 -2.43 8.59 -11.67
N LEU A 242 -1.58 9.54 -11.29
CA LEU A 242 -1.28 10.73 -12.10
C LEU A 242 -0.77 10.38 -13.49
N ASN A 243 0.04 9.33 -13.58
CA ASN A 243 0.54 8.83 -14.86
C ASN A 243 -0.60 8.27 -15.75
N GLU A 244 -1.72 7.85 -15.16
CA GLU A 244 -2.95 7.41 -15.84
C GLU A 244 -4.05 8.48 -15.91
N GLY A 245 -3.71 9.75 -15.67
CA GLY A 245 -4.64 10.88 -15.72
C GLY A 245 -5.60 10.98 -14.53
N VAL A 246 -5.31 10.28 -13.42
CA VAL A 246 -6.05 10.41 -12.16
C VAL A 246 -5.74 11.75 -11.52
N SER A 247 -6.79 12.45 -11.09
CA SER A 247 -6.74 13.81 -10.55
C SER A 247 -7.31 13.93 -9.14
N TRP A 248 -7.93 12.87 -8.63
CA TRP A 248 -8.42 12.79 -7.26
C TRP A 248 -8.33 11.37 -6.68
N PHE A 249 -8.11 11.26 -5.37
CA PHE A 249 -7.89 10.00 -4.67
C PHE A 249 -8.64 10.00 -3.34
N ILE A 250 -9.35 8.90 -3.04
CA ILE A 250 -9.95 8.67 -1.73
C ILE A 250 -9.40 7.37 -1.17
N PHE A 251 -8.62 7.45 -0.10
CA PHE A 251 -8.03 6.27 0.54
C PHE A 251 -8.99 5.62 1.52
N ASP A 252 -9.08 4.28 1.57
CA ASP A 252 -10.00 3.58 2.47
C ASP A 252 -9.45 2.31 3.16
N GLY A 253 -8.13 2.10 3.09
CA GLY A 253 -7.48 1.00 3.80
C GLY A 253 -7.73 1.07 5.31
N TYR A 254 -7.52 -0.05 6.00
CA TYR A 254 -7.69 -0.09 7.45
C TYR A 254 -6.75 0.94 8.11
N MET A 255 -7.35 1.87 8.87
CA MET A 255 -6.69 3.03 9.48
C MET A 255 -6.13 4.11 8.53
N ASP A 256 -6.35 4.05 7.21
CA ASP A 256 -5.89 5.09 6.28
C ASP A 256 -6.50 6.46 6.57
N PHE A 257 -7.73 6.51 7.13
CA PHE A 257 -8.37 7.76 7.57
C PHE A 257 -7.53 8.56 8.58
N MET A 258 -6.65 7.90 9.34
CA MET A 258 -5.75 8.57 10.28
C MET A 258 -4.66 9.39 9.58
N ALA A 259 -4.37 9.08 8.31
CA ALA A 259 -3.41 9.79 7.48
C ALA A 259 -4.07 10.88 6.61
N LYS A 260 -5.38 11.15 6.76
CA LYS A 260 -6.13 12.08 5.91
C LYS A 260 -5.43 13.43 5.74
N ASP A 261 -5.12 14.09 6.84
CA ASP A 261 -4.51 15.43 6.81
C ASP A 261 -3.03 15.37 6.42
N GLU A 262 -2.33 14.28 6.78
CA GLU A 262 -0.95 14.04 6.37
C GLU A 262 -0.82 13.91 4.84
N ILE A 263 -1.72 13.17 4.20
CA ILE A 263 -1.77 13.00 2.74
C ILE A 263 -2.07 14.34 2.07
N ALA A 264 -3.06 15.08 2.56
CA ALA A 264 -3.41 16.40 2.02
C ALA A 264 -2.23 17.38 2.12
N ASN A 265 -1.57 17.44 3.28
CA ASN A 265 -0.40 18.28 3.52
C ASN A 265 0.76 17.93 2.58
N TRP A 266 1.02 16.65 2.32
CA TRP A 266 2.09 16.26 1.39
C TRP A 266 1.84 16.73 -0.04
N VAL A 267 0.61 16.70 -0.52
CA VAL A 267 0.24 17.16 -1.87
C VAL A 267 0.32 18.69 -1.95
N GLU A 268 -0.15 19.40 -0.92
CA GLU A 268 -0.05 20.86 -0.81
C GLU A 268 1.40 21.33 -0.77
N GLU A 269 2.27 20.64 -0.03
CA GLU A 269 3.67 20.97 0.17
C GLU A 269 4.50 21.03 -1.14
N VAL A 270 4.04 20.36 -2.20
CA VAL A 270 4.68 20.33 -3.52
C VAL A 270 3.86 20.98 -4.63
N ASP A 271 2.79 21.71 -4.27
CA ASP A 271 1.91 22.43 -5.20
C ASP A 271 1.40 21.54 -6.34
N LEU A 272 0.88 20.37 -5.99
CA LEU A 272 0.34 19.41 -6.94
C LEU A 272 -1.19 19.53 -6.98
N PRO A 273 -1.81 19.81 -8.14
CA PRO A 273 -3.24 20.09 -8.24
C PRO A 273 -4.08 18.79 -8.25
N VAL A 274 -3.93 17.99 -7.19
CA VAL A 274 -4.65 16.74 -6.97
C VAL A 274 -5.51 16.87 -5.72
N VAL A 275 -6.73 16.32 -5.78
CA VAL A 275 -7.58 16.23 -4.60
C VAL A 275 -7.33 14.92 -3.88
N THR A 276 -7.08 14.96 -2.58
CA THR A 276 -6.96 13.76 -1.75
C THR A 276 -7.94 13.81 -0.60
N ASP A 277 -8.55 12.69 -0.29
CA ASP A 277 -9.34 12.47 0.92
C ASP A 277 -9.05 11.06 1.47
N ALA A 278 -9.54 10.75 2.66
CA ALA A 278 -9.48 9.42 3.22
C ALA A 278 -10.74 9.12 4.02
N GLY A 279 -11.05 7.84 4.17
CA GLY A 279 -12.16 7.35 4.97
C GLY A 279 -11.99 5.89 5.35
N PHE A 280 -13.09 5.27 5.79
CA PHE A 280 -13.12 3.84 6.03
C PHE A 280 -14.54 3.34 5.90
N SER A 281 -14.74 2.32 5.07
CA SER A 281 -16.05 1.73 4.79
C SER A 281 -16.83 1.41 6.08
N PRO A 282 -18.07 1.88 6.24
CA PRO A 282 -18.92 2.56 5.24
C PRO A 282 -18.86 4.11 5.21
N VAL A 283 -17.98 4.76 5.98
CA VAL A 283 -17.99 6.22 6.23
C VAL A 283 -16.91 6.97 5.45
N TYR A 284 -17.31 8.02 4.74
CA TYR A 284 -16.43 8.82 3.88
C TYR A 284 -16.77 10.32 3.94
N GLY A 285 -15.87 11.18 3.49
CA GLY A 285 -16.16 12.61 3.34
C GLY A 285 -16.35 13.39 4.65
N CYS A 286 -15.96 12.82 5.80
CA CYS A 286 -16.01 13.54 7.08
C CYS A 286 -14.96 14.65 7.14
N GLU A 287 -15.27 15.77 7.80
CA GLU A 287 -14.32 16.86 8.06
C GLU A 287 -13.07 16.35 8.81
N ASN A 288 -13.29 15.50 9.81
CA ASN A 288 -12.26 14.77 10.56
C ASN A 288 -12.81 13.39 10.98
N TYR A 289 -11.90 12.54 11.45
CA TYR A 289 -12.23 11.18 11.90
C TYR A 289 -12.00 10.97 13.40
N ASP A 290 -12.03 12.05 14.17
CA ASP A 290 -11.82 11.99 15.62
C ASP A 290 -12.92 11.17 16.31
N GLY A 291 -12.48 10.18 17.09
CA GLY A 291 -13.36 9.28 17.81
C GLY A 291 -13.93 8.13 16.99
N LEU A 292 -13.55 7.97 15.70
CA LEU A 292 -13.90 6.77 14.96
C LEU A 292 -13.25 5.54 15.61
N GLN A 293 -14.07 4.55 15.99
CA GLN A 293 -13.61 3.31 16.60
C GLN A 293 -14.08 2.12 15.78
N VAL A 294 -13.39 1.83 14.66
CA VAL A 294 -13.80 0.86 13.63
C VAL A 294 -14.28 -0.48 14.21
N GLN A 295 -13.65 -0.95 15.28
CA GLN A 295 -13.91 -2.24 15.91
C GLN A 295 -14.87 -2.18 17.12
N ASN A 296 -15.40 -0.99 17.44
CA ASN A 296 -16.37 -0.74 18.52
C ASN A 296 -17.67 -0.09 18.00
N MET A 297 -17.85 0.00 16.68
CA MET A 297 -19.08 0.51 16.10
C MET A 297 -20.17 -0.57 16.13
N ALA A 298 -20.87 -0.65 17.27
CA ALA A 298 -21.78 -1.75 17.62
C ALA A 298 -22.98 -1.93 16.67
N THR A 299 -23.44 -0.87 15.99
CA THR A 299 -24.60 -0.93 15.10
C THR A 299 -24.35 -0.17 13.81
N LYS A 300 -25.09 -0.55 12.76
CA LYS A 300 -25.07 0.15 11.47
C LYS A 300 -25.52 1.61 11.57
N ASP A 301 -26.51 1.89 12.41
CA ASP A 301 -27.00 3.24 12.70
C ASP A 301 -25.90 4.12 13.33
N ALA A 302 -25.05 3.55 14.20
CA ALA A 302 -23.94 4.28 14.79
C ALA A 302 -22.94 4.76 13.71
N TRP A 303 -22.68 3.97 12.67
CA TRP A 303 -21.82 4.38 11.56
C TRP A 303 -22.40 5.54 10.76
N ILE A 304 -23.70 5.48 10.45
CA ILE A 304 -24.41 6.53 9.71
C ILE A 304 -24.40 7.82 10.52
N LYS A 305 -24.82 7.74 11.80
CA LYS A 305 -24.84 8.89 12.71
C LYS A 305 -23.46 9.52 12.85
N TYR A 306 -22.42 8.70 13.01
CA TYR A 306 -21.04 9.19 13.09
C TYR A 306 -20.65 10.01 11.86
N ALA A 307 -20.99 9.53 10.66
CA ALA A 307 -20.72 10.21 9.40
C ALA A 307 -21.43 11.57 9.33
N HIS A 308 -22.75 11.58 9.55
CA HIS A 308 -23.57 12.77 9.44
C HIS A 308 -23.23 13.84 10.49
N GLU A 309 -22.90 13.43 11.72
CA GLU A 309 -22.44 14.36 12.77
C GLU A 309 -21.13 15.09 12.44
N ARG A 310 -20.37 14.59 11.45
CA ARG A 310 -19.08 15.15 10.99
C ARG A 310 -19.11 15.64 9.55
N GLY A 311 -20.31 15.89 9.03
CA GLY A 311 -20.51 16.39 7.66
C GLY A 311 -20.12 15.42 6.56
N GLY A 312 -19.94 14.14 6.88
CA GLY A 312 -19.63 13.08 5.93
C GLY A 312 -20.85 12.26 5.52
N TYR A 313 -20.57 11.16 4.85
CA TYR A 313 -21.55 10.30 4.17
C TYR A 313 -21.32 8.83 4.51
N ALA A 314 -22.40 8.05 4.52
CA ALA A 314 -22.38 6.61 4.74
C ALA A 314 -22.91 5.87 3.50
N PHE A 315 -22.15 4.89 3.01
CA PHE A 315 -22.52 4.07 1.85
C PHE A 315 -22.68 2.60 2.26
N ARG A 316 -23.68 1.92 1.70
CA ARG A 316 -23.94 0.47 1.94
C ARG A 316 -23.77 -0.35 0.68
N PRO A 317 -23.55 -1.67 0.74
CA PRO A 317 -23.75 -2.52 -0.42
C PRO A 317 -25.17 -2.38 -0.98
N VAL A 318 -25.32 -2.53 -2.30
CA VAL A 318 -26.63 -2.46 -2.98
C VAL A 318 -27.62 -3.45 -2.34
N TYR A 319 -27.24 -4.72 -2.26
CA TYR A 319 -28.04 -5.75 -1.59
C TYR A 319 -27.52 -6.02 -0.17
N ASP A 320 -28.17 -5.43 0.82
CA ASP A 320 -27.93 -5.69 2.24
C ASP A 320 -29.25 -5.58 3.04
N PRO A 321 -30.04 -6.66 3.11
CA PRO A 321 -31.34 -6.65 3.80
C PRO A 321 -31.26 -6.23 5.27
N SER A 322 -30.12 -6.47 5.91
CA SER A 322 -29.90 -6.08 7.31
C SER A 322 -29.66 -4.57 7.51
N SER A 323 -29.58 -3.81 6.42
CA SER A 323 -29.52 -2.35 6.41
C SER A 323 -30.84 -1.70 6.00
N ASP A 324 -31.89 -2.48 5.73
CA ASP A 324 -33.16 -1.95 5.25
C ASP A 324 -33.85 -1.11 6.35
N GLY A 325 -34.36 0.06 5.96
CA GLY A 325 -34.94 1.04 6.87
C GLY A 325 -33.95 2.03 7.49
N LEU A 326 -32.64 1.84 7.28
CA LEU A 326 -31.61 2.82 7.65
C LEU A 326 -31.35 3.81 6.50
N GLN A 327 -31.01 5.05 6.85
CA GLN A 327 -30.80 6.14 5.88
C GLN A 327 -29.32 6.26 5.51
N TYR A 328 -28.90 5.52 4.49
CA TYR A 328 -27.58 5.68 3.86
C TYR A 328 -27.64 6.72 2.74
N ASP A 329 -26.50 7.35 2.45
CA ASP A 329 -26.39 8.38 1.39
C ASP A 329 -26.19 7.78 0.01
N GLY A 330 -25.80 6.50 -0.09
CA GLY A 330 -25.61 5.84 -1.37
C GLY A 330 -25.13 4.39 -1.29
N TYR A 331 -24.69 3.87 -2.44
CA TYR A 331 -24.22 2.49 -2.59
C TYR A 331 -22.70 2.35 -2.80
N ILE A 332 -22.13 1.29 -2.24
CA ILE A 332 -20.83 0.74 -2.64
C ILE A 332 -21.11 -0.37 -3.66
N VAL A 333 -20.53 -0.23 -4.87
CA VAL A 333 -20.96 -1.02 -6.03
C VAL A 333 -19.83 -1.86 -6.62
N HIS A 334 -20.22 -2.96 -7.24
CA HIS A 334 -19.38 -3.82 -8.08
C HIS A 334 -20.07 -4.06 -9.44
N GLU A 335 -19.38 -4.72 -10.37
CA GLU A 335 -19.87 -4.97 -11.74
C GLU A 335 -21.29 -5.55 -11.80
N GLY A 336 -21.57 -6.57 -11.00
CA GLY A 336 -22.89 -7.19 -10.87
C GLY A 336 -24.02 -6.29 -10.34
N ASN A 337 -23.78 -5.00 -10.09
CA ASN A 337 -24.82 -4.02 -9.72
C ASN A 337 -25.21 -3.06 -10.86
N LYS A 338 -24.68 -3.25 -12.08
CA LYS A 338 -24.91 -2.35 -13.21
C LYS A 338 -26.39 -2.03 -13.44
N GLU A 339 -27.25 -3.04 -13.50
CA GLU A 339 -28.70 -2.84 -13.72
C GLU A 339 -29.31 -1.91 -12.67
N GLN A 340 -28.97 -2.05 -11.40
CA GLN A 340 -29.50 -1.20 -10.34
C GLN A 340 -28.97 0.23 -10.48
N ILE A 341 -27.66 0.40 -10.66
CA ILE A 341 -27.04 1.72 -10.69
C ILE A 341 -27.40 2.53 -11.94
N ASP A 342 -27.65 1.85 -13.05
CA ASP A 342 -28.05 2.49 -14.29
C ASP A 342 -29.51 2.97 -14.25
N ASN A 343 -30.37 2.35 -13.42
CA ASN A 343 -31.81 2.61 -13.39
C ASN A 343 -32.33 3.30 -12.12
N GLU A 344 -31.62 3.19 -11.00
CA GLU A 344 -31.98 3.83 -9.72
C GLU A 344 -31.36 5.22 -9.58
N ASP A 345 -32.06 6.14 -8.93
CA ASP A 345 -31.56 7.49 -8.64
C ASP A 345 -30.93 7.58 -7.25
N VAL A 346 -29.84 6.83 -7.06
CA VAL A 346 -29.10 6.75 -5.80
C VAL A 346 -27.60 7.01 -6.05
N PRO A 347 -26.94 7.89 -5.27
CA PRO A 347 -25.49 8.08 -5.34
C PRO A 347 -24.72 6.79 -5.15
N PHE A 348 -23.55 6.66 -5.77
CA PHE A 348 -22.75 5.46 -5.61
C PHE A 348 -21.25 5.71 -5.69
N VAL A 349 -20.49 4.76 -5.16
CA VAL A 349 -19.03 4.72 -5.19
C VAL A 349 -18.54 3.33 -5.55
N ASN A 350 -17.48 3.24 -6.35
CA ASN A 350 -16.83 1.98 -6.69
C ASN A 350 -15.40 1.98 -6.15
N LYS A 351 -14.99 0.88 -5.51
CA LYS A 351 -13.65 0.77 -4.92
C LYS A 351 -12.61 0.30 -5.93
N THR A 352 -11.52 1.04 -6.05
CA THR A 352 -10.32 0.67 -6.80
C THR A 352 -9.56 -0.48 -6.13
N GLY A 353 -9.49 -0.51 -4.81
CA GLY A 353 -8.85 -1.60 -4.04
C GLY A 353 -7.35 -1.45 -3.84
N TYR A 354 -6.64 -2.58 -3.91
CA TYR A 354 -5.21 -2.69 -3.55
C TYR A 354 -4.30 -2.68 -4.77
N LEU A 355 -3.04 -2.25 -4.59
CA LEU A 355 -2.02 -2.34 -5.66
C LEU A 355 -1.77 -3.78 -6.09
N SER A 356 -1.79 -4.71 -5.14
CA SER A 356 -1.73 -6.16 -5.42
C SER A 356 -2.91 -6.68 -6.25
N GLY A 357 -4.02 -5.95 -6.29
CA GLY A 357 -5.19 -6.16 -7.15
C GLY A 357 -5.12 -5.43 -8.49
N ASN A 358 -3.99 -4.84 -8.86
CA ASN A 358 -3.72 -4.13 -10.12
C ASN A 358 -4.46 -2.80 -10.33
N LEU A 359 -5.26 -2.31 -9.36
CA LEU A 359 -5.92 -0.98 -9.41
C LEU A 359 -6.76 -0.75 -10.68
N THR A 360 -7.45 -1.78 -11.17
CA THR A 360 -8.08 -1.77 -12.51
C THR A 360 -9.36 -0.94 -12.61
N SER A 361 -9.95 -0.56 -11.48
CA SER A 361 -11.21 0.19 -11.43
C SER A 361 -10.99 1.66 -11.10
N SER A 362 -11.77 2.55 -11.72
CA SER A 362 -11.71 4.00 -11.50
C SER A 362 -13.08 4.65 -11.61
N MET A 363 -13.20 5.90 -11.17
CA MET A 363 -14.40 6.71 -11.36
C MET A 363 -14.08 7.96 -12.17
N VAL A 364 -14.95 8.35 -13.08
CA VAL A 364 -14.84 9.59 -13.87
C VAL A 364 -15.97 10.52 -13.47
N LEU A 365 -15.62 11.68 -12.93
CA LEU A 365 -16.57 12.72 -12.53
C LEU A 365 -16.70 13.78 -13.62
N PHE A 366 -17.91 14.27 -13.84
CA PHE A 366 -18.22 15.38 -14.73
C PHE A 366 -18.32 16.66 -13.89
N ILE A 367 -17.20 17.37 -13.78
CA ILE A 367 -17.11 18.61 -12.97
C ILE A 367 -17.38 19.81 -13.87
N GLU A 368 -18.25 20.73 -13.47
CA GLU A 368 -18.51 21.93 -14.27
C GLU A 368 -17.20 22.72 -14.50
N LYS A 369 -16.95 23.19 -15.72
CA LYS A 369 -15.66 23.84 -16.07
C LYS A 369 -15.36 25.07 -15.23
N GLU A 370 -16.40 25.80 -14.84
CA GLU A 370 -16.30 26.99 -13.99
C GLU A 370 -15.97 26.66 -12.53
N LYS A 371 -16.13 25.40 -12.10
CA LYS A 371 -15.84 24.94 -10.73
C LYS A 371 -14.41 24.41 -10.63
N PRO A 372 -13.64 24.77 -9.58
CA PRO A 372 -12.35 24.15 -9.32
C PRO A 372 -12.53 22.68 -8.95
N LEU A 373 -11.56 21.84 -9.32
CA LEU A 373 -11.50 20.49 -8.77
C LEU A 373 -11.06 20.61 -7.31
N SER A 374 -11.95 20.24 -6.42
CA SER A 374 -11.84 20.37 -4.96
C SER A 374 -12.54 19.19 -4.29
N ARG A 375 -12.26 18.95 -3.02
CA ARG A 375 -12.94 17.92 -2.22
C ARG A 375 -14.46 18.09 -2.26
N GLU A 376 -14.93 19.33 -2.17
CA GLU A 376 -16.35 19.68 -2.21
C GLU A 376 -16.94 19.33 -3.57
N SER A 377 -16.29 19.71 -4.68
CA SER A 377 -16.79 19.38 -6.03
C SER A 377 -16.77 17.89 -6.34
N VAL A 378 -15.84 17.11 -5.75
CA VAL A 378 -15.77 15.66 -5.89
C VAL A 378 -16.99 15.01 -5.24
N TRP A 379 -17.27 15.37 -3.98
CA TRP A 379 -18.44 14.85 -3.27
C TRP A 379 -19.76 15.37 -3.85
N GLU A 380 -19.82 16.63 -4.29
CA GLU A 380 -20.98 17.18 -4.99
C GLU A 380 -21.29 16.40 -6.27
N ALA A 381 -20.27 16.05 -7.06
CA ALA A 381 -20.46 15.25 -8.26
C ALA A 381 -21.01 13.86 -7.93
N ILE A 382 -20.38 13.15 -6.98
CA ILE A 382 -20.81 11.81 -6.53
C ILE A 382 -22.27 11.82 -6.04
N LEU A 383 -22.63 12.80 -5.21
CA LEU A 383 -23.97 12.87 -4.61
C LEU A 383 -25.05 13.33 -5.59
N ASN A 384 -24.66 14.07 -6.63
CA ASN A 384 -25.56 14.48 -7.69
C ASN A 384 -25.60 13.49 -8.86
N ARG A 385 -24.95 12.33 -8.73
CA ARG A 385 -24.84 11.33 -9.79
C ARG A 385 -24.26 11.93 -11.08
N GLN A 386 -23.15 12.64 -10.96
CA GLN A 386 -22.37 13.20 -12.07
C GLN A 386 -21.09 12.36 -12.29
N GLU A 387 -21.19 11.07 -12.04
CA GLU A 387 -20.09 10.11 -12.10
C GLU A 387 -20.40 8.89 -12.95
N VAL A 388 -19.33 8.27 -13.46
CA VAL A 388 -19.35 6.96 -14.11
C VAL A 388 -18.24 6.13 -13.49
N ALA A 389 -18.53 4.94 -12.97
CA ALA A 389 -17.48 4.00 -12.61
C ALA A 389 -17.08 3.19 -13.85
N VAL A 390 -15.77 3.01 -14.01
CA VAL A 390 -15.13 2.25 -15.09
C VAL A 390 -14.42 1.06 -14.45
N LEU A 391 -14.88 -0.13 -14.79
CA LEU A 391 -14.41 -1.42 -14.27
C LEU A 391 -13.55 -2.14 -15.32
N GLU A 392 -13.14 -3.37 -15.00
CA GLU A 392 -12.43 -4.24 -15.94
C GLU A 392 -13.19 -4.40 -17.27
N LYS A 393 -12.43 -4.62 -18.35
CA LYS A 393 -12.96 -4.72 -19.73
C LYS A 393 -13.76 -3.50 -20.20
N ALA A 394 -13.57 -2.33 -19.57
CA ALA A 394 -14.29 -1.10 -19.85
C ALA A 394 -15.81 -1.18 -19.56
N ASN A 395 -16.22 -2.06 -18.64
CA ASN A 395 -17.59 -2.07 -18.15
C ASN A 395 -17.87 -0.77 -17.39
N MET A 396 -18.92 -0.05 -17.79
CA MET A 396 -19.29 1.24 -17.23
C MET A 396 -20.67 1.19 -16.58
N LEU A 397 -20.78 1.83 -15.42
CA LEU A 397 -22.04 1.95 -14.67
C LEU A 397 -22.22 3.40 -14.21
N GLY A 398 -23.47 3.86 -14.22
CA GLY A 398 -23.84 5.22 -13.87
C GLY A 398 -24.97 5.77 -14.75
N PRO A 399 -25.38 7.02 -14.53
CA PRO A 399 -26.49 7.63 -15.26
C PRO A 399 -26.22 7.68 -16.76
N ALA A 400 -27.24 7.32 -17.54
CA ALA A 400 -27.13 7.17 -19.00
C ALA A 400 -26.58 8.43 -19.70
N GLU A 401 -26.91 9.64 -19.22
CA GLU A 401 -26.39 10.89 -19.79
C GLU A 401 -24.86 10.94 -19.79
N PHE A 402 -24.24 10.69 -18.63
CA PHE A 402 -22.79 10.72 -18.44
C PHE A 402 -22.10 9.44 -18.93
N ARG A 403 -22.72 8.28 -18.66
CA ARG A 403 -22.22 6.97 -19.07
C ARG A 403 -22.13 6.85 -20.58
N ASN A 404 -23.20 7.18 -21.32
CA ASN A 404 -23.23 7.07 -22.78
C ASN A 404 -22.24 8.06 -23.42
N ALA A 405 -22.05 9.24 -22.81
CA ALA A 405 -21.03 10.19 -23.26
C ALA A 405 -19.62 9.61 -23.12
N LEU A 406 -19.29 9.06 -21.94
CA LEU A 406 -17.97 8.44 -21.72
C LEU A 406 -17.75 7.21 -22.61
N GLN A 407 -18.79 6.43 -22.83
CA GLN A 407 -18.81 5.28 -23.74
C GLN A 407 -18.52 5.68 -25.19
N LEU A 408 -19.19 6.72 -25.70
CA LEU A 408 -18.91 7.26 -27.04
C LEU A 408 -17.46 7.72 -27.16
N LEU A 409 -16.92 8.37 -26.12
CA LEU A 409 -15.51 8.78 -26.08
C LEU A 409 -14.56 7.59 -26.01
N TYR A 410 -14.92 6.48 -25.35
CA TYR A 410 -14.12 5.25 -25.33
C TYR A 410 -14.03 4.60 -26.71
N LEU A 411 -15.12 4.60 -27.48
CA LEU A 411 -15.10 4.14 -28.86
C LEU A 411 -14.11 4.95 -29.72
N ASP A 412 -13.84 6.21 -29.36
CA ASP A 412 -12.75 7.04 -29.90
C ASP A 412 -11.54 7.12 -28.95
N ARG A 413 -10.71 6.08 -28.97
CA ARG A 413 -9.46 6.00 -28.21
C ARG A 413 -8.59 7.27 -28.29
N TYR A 414 -8.54 7.96 -29.44
CA TYR A 414 -7.69 9.16 -29.60
C TYR A 414 -8.14 10.32 -28.72
N PHE A 415 -9.44 10.44 -28.43
CA PHE A 415 -9.93 11.50 -27.56
C PHE A 415 -9.39 11.30 -26.14
N LEU A 416 -9.66 10.13 -25.54
CA LEU A 416 -9.29 9.84 -24.15
C LEU A 416 -7.78 9.79 -23.94
N GLU A 417 -7.03 9.15 -24.84
CA GLU A 417 -5.55 9.11 -24.76
C GLU A 417 -4.94 10.52 -24.76
N ASN A 418 -5.52 11.46 -25.51
CA ASN A 418 -5.07 12.85 -25.53
C ASN A 418 -5.53 13.63 -24.31
N TYR A 419 -6.75 13.36 -23.82
CA TYR A 419 -7.36 14.06 -22.69
C TYR A 419 -6.67 13.71 -21.36
N PHE A 420 -6.41 12.42 -21.10
CA PHE A 420 -5.72 11.93 -19.90
C PHE A 420 -4.19 11.85 -20.05
N GLY A 421 -3.69 12.10 -21.27
CA GLY A 421 -2.26 12.19 -21.55
C GLY A 421 -1.54 10.84 -21.55
N ASP A 422 -2.20 9.76 -21.98
CA ASP A 422 -1.67 8.39 -21.97
C ASP A 422 -0.51 8.19 -22.95
N ARG A 423 -0.36 9.09 -23.92
CA ARG A 423 0.70 9.03 -24.94
C ARG A 423 2.08 9.47 -24.44
N LEU A 424 2.18 9.89 -23.18
CA LEU A 424 3.44 10.16 -22.51
C LEU A 424 3.43 9.47 -21.15
N ASN A 425 4.32 8.50 -20.98
CA ASN A 425 4.59 7.89 -19.69
C ASN A 425 5.58 8.74 -18.90
N MET A 426 5.34 8.94 -17.62
CA MET A 426 6.31 9.51 -16.69
C MET A 426 6.28 8.76 -15.36
N GLU A 427 7.42 8.18 -15.02
CA GLU A 427 7.63 7.48 -13.75
C GLU A 427 8.75 8.16 -12.97
N ALA A 428 8.58 8.25 -11.65
CA ALA A 428 9.58 8.78 -10.74
C ALA A 428 9.85 7.80 -9.59
N ARG A 429 11.12 7.66 -9.22
CA ARG A 429 11.57 6.85 -8.07
C ARG A 429 12.87 7.40 -7.50
N LEU A 430 13.20 7.02 -6.27
CA LEU A 430 14.43 7.45 -5.60
C LEU A 430 15.46 6.31 -5.55
N GLU A 431 16.70 6.63 -5.85
CA GLU A 431 17.88 5.79 -5.58
C GLU A 431 18.84 6.56 -4.67
N GLY A 432 18.86 6.22 -3.37
CA GLY A 432 19.56 7.05 -2.39
C GLY A 432 18.90 8.43 -2.32
N TYR A 433 19.65 9.49 -2.66
CA TYR A 433 19.13 10.85 -2.81
C TYR A 433 18.99 11.31 -4.26
N ASP A 434 19.16 10.41 -5.23
CA ASP A 434 18.94 10.74 -6.64
C ASP A 434 17.49 10.44 -7.04
N LEU A 435 16.80 11.47 -7.53
CA LEU A 435 15.53 11.33 -8.22
C LEU A 435 15.80 10.78 -9.63
N VAL A 436 15.24 9.61 -9.93
CA VAL A 436 15.28 8.99 -11.25
C VAL A 436 13.92 9.17 -11.91
N VAL A 437 13.90 9.90 -13.02
CA VAL A 437 12.71 10.12 -13.85
C VAL A 437 12.85 9.35 -15.16
N THR A 438 11.87 8.53 -15.49
CA THR A 438 11.79 7.82 -16.77
C THR A 438 10.64 8.43 -17.58
N LEU A 439 10.95 8.95 -18.76
CA LEU A 439 9.98 9.48 -19.71
C LEU A 439 9.90 8.56 -20.93
N LYS A 440 8.69 8.28 -21.41
CA LYS A 440 8.49 7.51 -22.64
C LYS A 440 7.42 8.13 -23.52
N ASN A 441 7.79 8.47 -24.75
CA ASN A 441 6.91 9.10 -25.72
C ASN A 441 6.28 8.04 -26.63
N TYR A 442 4.98 7.80 -26.50
CA TYR A 442 4.22 6.89 -27.37
C TYR A 442 3.61 7.58 -28.61
N THR A 443 3.81 8.89 -28.76
CA THR A 443 3.31 9.62 -29.93
C THR A 443 4.17 9.35 -31.17
N SER A 444 3.61 9.65 -32.35
CA SER A 444 4.30 9.56 -33.62
C SER A 444 5.23 10.75 -33.92
N ALA A 445 5.28 11.76 -33.05
CA ALA A 445 6.07 12.97 -33.21
C ALA A 445 7.08 13.11 -32.07
N SER A 446 8.16 13.87 -32.29
CA SER A 446 9.08 14.20 -31.20
C SER A 446 8.44 15.24 -30.27
N ILE A 447 8.66 15.08 -28.96
CA ILE A 447 8.20 16.00 -27.91
C ILE A 447 9.42 16.71 -27.33
N SER A 448 9.34 18.03 -27.16
CA SER A 448 10.37 18.82 -26.49
C SER A 448 9.78 19.59 -25.33
N GLY A 449 10.33 19.40 -24.14
CA GLY A 449 9.79 19.98 -22.91
C GLY A 449 10.83 20.12 -21.82
N LYS A 450 10.40 20.53 -20.64
CA LYS A 450 11.25 20.72 -19.45
C LYS A 450 10.68 19.96 -18.27
N ILE A 451 11.58 19.39 -17.46
CA ILE A 451 11.21 18.86 -16.15
C ILE A 451 11.26 20.00 -15.14
N ASN A 452 10.26 20.08 -14.26
CA ASN A 452 10.26 20.86 -13.04
C ASN A 452 10.07 19.91 -11.87
N VAL A 453 10.91 20.03 -10.84
CA VAL A 453 10.83 19.20 -9.64
C VAL A 453 10.31 20.06 -8.50
N GLY A 454 9.10 19.74 -8.02
CA GLY A 454 8.48 20.35 -6.87
C GLY A 454 8.90 19.61 -5.61
N VAL A 455 9.59 20.31 -4.71
CA VAL A 455 9.95 19.82 -3.38
C VAL A 455 9.70 20.92 -2.37
N SER A 456 9.62 20.54 -1.11
CA SER A 456 9.53 21.51 -0.02
C SER A 456 10.84 22.20 0.30
N SER A 457 10.77 23.19 1.18
CA SER A 457 11.95 23.88 1.71
C SER A 457 12.95 22.95 2.45
N ALA A 458 12.53 21.73 2.79
CA ALA A 458 13.38 20.72 3.42
C ALA A 458 14.38 20.07 2.44
N LEU A 459 14.14 20.18 1.13
CA LEU A 459 15.00 19.62 0.09
C LEU A 459 15.50 20.71 -0.85
N LYS A 460 16.72 20.56 -1.35
CA LYS A 460 17.23 21.33 -2.49
C LYS A 460 17.39 20.42 -3.69
N VAL A 461 16.88 20.86 -4.84
CA VAL A 461 17.08 20.18 -6.11
C VAL A 461 18.42 20.60 -6.69
N GLY A 462 19.20 19.63 -7.18
CA GLY A 462 20.43 19.86 -7.91
C GLY A 462 20.19 20.38 -9.34
N ASP A 463 21.21 20.25 -10.19
CA ASP A 463 21.14 20.74 -11.56
C ASP A 463 20.06 20.00 -12.36
N ASN A 464 19.21 20.78 -13.02
CA ASN A 464 18.15 20.29 -13.89
C ASN A 464 18.72 20.02 -15.30
N PRO A 465 18.38 18.91 -15.98
CA PRO A 465 18.85 18.60 -17.34
C PRO A 465 18.50 19.65 -18.41
N GLY A 466 17.66 20.66 -18.11
CA GLY A 466 17.26 21.68 -19.06
C GLY A 466 16.15 21.18 -20.00
N THR A 467 16.25 21.49 -21.29
CA THR A 467 15.28 21.02 -22.29
C THR A 467 15.56 19.57 -22.67
N ILE A 468 14.54 18.73 -22.56
CA ILE A 468 14.58 17.32 -22.94
C ILE A 468 13.86 17.18 -24.27
N VAL A 469 14.48 16.43 -25.19
CA VAL A 469 13.86 16.00 -26.45
C VAL A 469 13.65 14.49 -26.35
N LEU A 470 12.42 14.07 -26.64
CA LEU A 470 11.98 12.67 -26.75
C LEU A 470 11.54 12.43 -28.18
N ASP A 471 12.31 11.65 -28.94
CA ASP A 471 11.93 11.20 -30.27
C ASP A 471 10.74 10.24 -30.22
N ARG A 472 10.20 9.93 -31.40
CA ARG A 472 9.09 8.97 -31.54
C ARG A 472 9.45 7.63 -30.90
N ASN A 473 8.60 7.14 -29.99
CA ASN A 473 8.80 5.88 -29.27
C ASN A 473 10.10 5.83 -28.44
N GLU A 474 10.73 6.98 -28.16
CA GLU A 474 11.92 7.03 -27.31
C GLU A 474 11.55 6.90 -25.84
N GLU A 475 12.39 6.18 -25.09
CA GLU A 475 12.44 6.19 -23.64
C GLU A 475 13.75 6.83 -23.20
N LYS A 476 13.68 7.77 -22.25
CA LYS A 476 14.85 8.46 -21.69
C LYS A 476 14.77 8.49 -20.18
N GLN A 477 15.87 8.12 -19.53
CA GLN A 477 16.03 8.20 -18.09
C GLN A 477 16.90 9.38 -17.70
N ILE A 478 16.48 10.10 -16.67
CA ILE A 478 17.09 11.33 -16.17
C ILE A 478 17.35 11.16 -14.68
N ARG A 479 18.50 11.63 -14.20
CA ARG A 479 18.90 11.59 -12.79
C ARG A 479 19.09 13.01 -12.27
N ILE A 480 18.43 13.35 -11.18
CA ILE A 480 18.45 14.68 -10.56
C ILE A 480 18.82 14.51 -9.08
N PRO A 481 19.98 15.00 -8.63
CA PRO A 481 20.36 14.89 -7.22
C PRO A 481 19.44 15.72 -6.33
N LEU A 482 19.05 15.18 -5.18
CA LEU A 482 18.38 15.89 -4.11
C LEU A 482 19.33 16.05 -2.92
N MET A 483 19.24 17.20 -2.26
CA MET A 483 20.07 17.55 -1.10
C MET A 483 19.15 17.86 0.08
N PRO A 484 18.86 16.88 0.95
CA PRO A 484 18.07 17.13 2.15
C PRO A 484 18.80 18.05 3.14
N ASN A 485 18.04 18.83 3.90
CA ASN A 485 18.52 19.53 5.09
C ASN A 485 17.98 18.85 6.36
N LYS A 486 18.26 19.44 7.53
CA LYS A 486 17.86 18.86 8.82
C LYS A 486 16.33 18.77 8.98
N GLU A 487 15.58 19.68 8.36
CA GLU A 487 14.12 19.70 8.39
C GLU A 487 13.48 18.56 7.59
N ALA A 488 14.25 17.88 6.73
CA ALA A 488 13.78 16.71 5.99
C ALA A 488 13.81 15.42 6.82
N MET A 489 14.52 15.41 7.95
CA MET A 489 14.80 14.21 8.73
C MET A 489 13.64 13.85 9.67
N GLY A 490 13.31 12.56 9.75
CA GLY A 490 12.25 12.04 10.62
C GLY A 490 10.84 12.18 10.06
N ARG A 491 10.71 12.35 8.73
CA ARG A 491 9.43 12.46 8.05
C ARG A 491 9.53 12.02 6.58
N THR A 492 8.37 11.76 6.00
CA THR A 492 8.19 11.60 4.54
C THR A 492 8.33 12.95 3.84
N ASN A 493 9.16 13.04 2.80
CA ASN A 493 9.28 14.24 1.97
C ASN A 493 8.72 13.98 0.56
N PRO A 494 7.59 14.60 0.17
CA PRO A 494 7.04 14.47 -1.18
C PRO A 494 7.96 15.09 -2.23
N VAL A 495 8.01 14.47 -3.41
CA VAL A 495 8.78 14.94 -4.57
C VAL A 495 7.89 14.86 -5.80
N ALA A 496 7.34 15.99 -6.22
CA ALA A 496 6.55 16.09 -7.45
C ALA A 496 7.47 16.31 -8.65
N VAL A 497 7.14 15.66 -9.77
CA VAL A 497 7.83 15.86 -11.04
C VAL A 497 6.79 16.27 -12.06
N LYS A 498 7.02 17.42 -12.71
CA LYS A 498 6.18 17.96 -13.78
C LYS A 498 7.00 18.01 -15.05
N PHE A 499 6.51 17.42 -16.14
CA PHE A 499 7.07 17.59 -17.46
C PHE A 499 6.12 18.44 -18.29
N SER A 500 6.56 19.65 -18.65
CA SER A 500 5.76 20.62 -19.40
C SER A 500 6.29 20.73 -20.83
N TRP A 501 5.41 20.61 -21.82
CA TRP A 501 5.71 20.77 -23.25
C TRP A 501 4.54 21.49 -23.93
N ASP A 502 4.84 22.43 -24.81
CA ASP A 502 3.83 23.33 -25.39
C ASP A 502 2.92 23.95 -24.30
N GLU A 503 1.60 23.72 -24.37
CA GLU A 503 0.60 24.12 -23.37
C GLU A 503 0.15 22.94 -22.49
N LYS A 504 0.85 21.81 -22.55
CA LYS A 504 0.53 20.57 -21.84
C LYS A 504 1.50 20.29 -20.70
N GLU A 505 1.03 19.54 -19.73
CA GLU A 505 1.83 19.06 -18.61
C GLU A 505 1.43 17.63 -18.25
N LYS A 506 2.43 16.83 -17.88
CA LYS A 506 2.24 15.53 -17.23
C LYS A 506 2.92 15.63 -15.88
N SER A 507 2.28 15.09 -14.85
CA SER A 507 2.79 15.08 -13.48
C SER A 507 2.93 13.65 -12.98
N THR A 508 3.84 13.44 -12.04
CA THR A 508 3.92 12.23 -11.20
C THR A 508 4.46 12.63 -9.84
N LEU A 509 4.35 11.72 -8.88
CA LEU A 509 4.71 11.94 -7.48
C LEU A 509 5.50 10.74 -6.97
N THR A 510 6.52 11.02 -6.17
CA THR A 510 7.25 10.01 -5.40
C THR A 510 7.65 10.64 -4.07
N MET A 511 8.49 9.97 -3.29
CA MET A 511 8.90 10.46 -1.98
C MET A 511 10.35 10.12 -1.65
N LEU A 512 10.97 11.00 -0.87
CA LEU A 512 12.19 10.74 -0.13
C LEU A 512 11.83 10.61 1.36
N ASP A 513 11.55 9.38 1.79
CA ASP A 513 11.33 9.10 3.21
C ASP A 513 12.67 9.01 3.97
N LEU A 514 12.78 9.72 5.10
CA LEU A 514 14.04 9.87 5.83
C LEU A 514 13.86 9.62 7.34
N PRO A 515 14.77 8.85 7.97
CA PRO A 515 14.76 8.62 9.41
C PRO A 515 15.10 9.91 10.18
N PRO A 516 14.89 9.98 11.49
CA PRO A 516 15.60 10.97 12.30
C PRO A 516 17.11 10.83 12.11
N VAL A 517 17.86 11.93 12.29
CA VAL A 517 19.33 11.91 12.23
C VAL A 517 19.90 10.94 13.25
N ALA A 518 19.32 10.88 14.45
CA ALA A 518 19.67 9.87 15.44
C ALA A 518 18.41 9.10 15.88
N SER A 519 18.48 7.78 15.80
CA SER A 519 17.51 6.86 16.38
C SER A 519 18.09 6.33 17.70
N ILE A 520 17.32 6.46 18.77
CA ILE A 520 17.67 6.06 20.13
C ILE A 520 16.46 5.43 20.81
N HIS A 521 16.67 4.61 21.83
CA HIS A 521 15.57 4.24 22.71
C HIS A 521 15.10 5.48 23.46
N GLN A 522 13.85 5.92 23.25
CA GLN A 522 13.31 7.10 23.93
C GLN A 522 13.02 6.86 25.43
N LEU A 523 13.01 5.58 25.84
CA LEU A 523 12.90 5.17 27.23
C LEU A 523 13.88 4.03 27.52
N LEU A 524 14.72 4.17 28.54
CA LEU A 524 15.71 3.16 28.95
C LEU A 524 15.78 2.97 30.47
N TYR A 525 16.15 1.77 30.90
CA TYR A 525 16.54 1.48 32.28
C TYR A 525 17.86 0.69 32.33
N ALA A 526 18.68 0.94 33.34
CA ALA A 526 19.96 0.25 33.53
C ALA A 526 20.37 0.24 35.01
N HIS A 527 21.43 -0.48 35.35
CA HIS A 527 22.05 -0.43 36.67
C HIS A 527 23.39 0.30 36.62
N ALA A 528 23.68 1.03 37.69
CA ALA A 528 24.97 1.69 37.89
C ALA A 528 26.12 0.68 38.09
N PRO A 529 27.38 1.05 37.78
CA PRO A 529 27.78 2.36 37.27
C PRO A 529 27.77 2.47 35.75
N ASN A 530 27.66 1.36 35.00
CA ASN A 530 27.86 1.37 33.54
C ASN A 530 26.53 1.17 32.79
N VAL A 531 26.13 2.18 32.02
CA VAL A 531 24.93 2.16 31.19
C VAL A 531 25.31 2.04 29.72
N HIS A 532 24.94 0.93 29.09
CA HIS A 532 25.07 0.75 27.65
C HIS A 532 23.94 1.48 26.91
N PHE A 533 24.31 2.45 26.08
CA PHE A 533 23.40 3.34 25.37
C PHE A 533 23.65 3.27 23.85
N PRO A 534 22.85 2.50 23.10
CA PRO A 534 22.98 2.41 21.65
C PRO A 534 22.39 3.65 20.96
N VAL A 535 23.03 4.09 19.88
CA VAL A 535 22.60 5.21 19.04
C VAL A 535 22.84 4.83 17.59
N THR A 536 21.83 5.00 16.73
CA THR A 536 22.02 4.85 15.29
C THR A 536 21.98 6.22 14.64
N VAL A 537 22.99 6.55 13.86
CA VAL A 537 23.11 7.87 13.23
C VAL A 537 23.03 7.75 11.72
N HIS A 538 22.14 8.53 11.11
CA HIS A 538 21.96 8.64 9.66
C HIS A 538 22.61 9.92 9.13
N ASN A 539 23.41 9.80 8.07
CA ASN A 539 24.09 10.94 7.46
C ASN A 539 23.34 11.46 6.23
N TYR A 540 22.73 12.63 6.38
CA TYR A 540 22.07 13.35 5.29
C TYR A 540 22.98 14.37 4.59
N THR A 541 24.18 14.60 5.10
CA THR A 541 25.10 15.63 4.60
C THR A 541 26.16 15.03 3.68
N ASP A 542 26.90 15.90 2.99
CA ASP A 542 28.09 15.57 2.18
C ASP A 542 29.34 15.30 3.04
N LYS A 543 29.27 15.50 4.35
CA LYS A 543 30.39 15.28 5.28
C LYS A 543 30.45 13.80 5.66
N GLU A 544 31.55 13.15 5.35
CA GLU A 544 31.77 11.75 5.75
C GLU A 544 32.20 11.56 7.21
N SER A 545 32.52 12.66 7.93
CA SER A 545 32.99 12.63 9.31
C SER A 545 32.43 13.80 10.10
N PHE A 546 31.83 13.52 11.27
CA PHE A 546 31.18 14.53 12.11
C PHE A 546 31.07 14.06 13.57
N PRO A 547 30.94 14.97 14.55
CA PRO A 547 30.79 14.60 15.96
C PRO A 547 29.36 14.12 16.26
N VAL A 548 29.28 13.14 17.16
CA VAL A 548 28.07 12.71 17.86
C VAL A 548 28.31 12.96 19.34
N GLU A 549 27.50 13.81 19.95
CA GLU A 549 27.63 14.26 21.33
C GLU A 549 26.52 13.66 22.18
N ILE A 550 26.90 13.11 23.34
CA ILE A 550 26.00 12.61 24.38
C ILE A 550 26.14 13.51 25.60
N LYS A 551 25.03 14.11 26.06
CA LYS A 551 24.95 14.84 27.32
C LYS A 551 23.90 14.21 28.21
N VAL A 552 24.23 13.98 29.47
CA VAL A 552 23.30 13.42 30.46
C VAL A 552 23.00 14.48 31.51
N PHE A 553 21.72 14.70 31.78
CA PHE A 553 21.22 15.63 32.77
C PHE A 553 20.40 14.89 33.82
N GLU A 554 20.44 15.33 35.07
CA GLU A 554 19.45 14.90 36.06
C GLU A 554 18.06 15.39 35.63
N LYS A 555 17.04 14.54 35.76
CA LYS A 555 15.69 14.82 35.26
C LYS A 555 15.14 16.17 35.75
N GLU A 556 15.34 16.46 37.03
CA GLU A 556 14.86 17.67 37.70
C GLU A 556 15.83 18.87 37.60
N ASN A 557 17.02 18.68 37.02
CA ASN A 557 18.05 19.72 36.94
C ASN A 557 18.83 19.67 35.62
N ARG A 558 18.35 20.43 34.62
CA ARG A 558 18.97 20.55 33.29
C ARG A 558 20.05 21.62 33.19
N LYS A 559 20.47 22.28 34.30
CA LYS A 559 21.43 23.41 34.23
C LYS A 559 22.85 22.99 33.91
N LYS A 560 23.24 21.76 34.27
CA LYS A 560 24.59 21.24 34.08
C LYS A 560 24.52 19.75 33.77
N ALA A 561 25.23 19.31 32.73
CA ALA A 561 25.38 17.90 32.43
C ALA A 561 26.20 17.20 33.53
N VAL A 562 25.74 16.02 33.96
CA VAL A 562 26.45 15.14 34.90
C VAL A 562 27.43 14.22 34.18
N TYR A 563 27.23 14.01 32.88
CA TYR A 563 28.12 13.25 32.00
C TYR A 563 28.08 13.85 30.60
N GLU A 564 29.22 13.87 29.93
CA GLU A 564 29.37 14.36 28.56
C GLU A 564 30.42 13.53 27.84
N LEU A 565 30.11 13.11 26.61
CA LEU A 565 31.01 12.36 25.75
C LEU A 565 30.78 12.78 24.30
N THR A 566 31.84 12.90 23.52
CA THR A 566 31.76 13.15 22.08
C THR A 566 32.59 12.11 21.36
N GLU A 567 31.99 11.45 20.38
CA GLU A 567 32.68 10.53 19.49
C GLU A 567 32.56 10.99 18.04
N THR A 568 33.55 10.64 17.21
CA THR A 568 33.50 10.94 15.78
C THR A 568 32.83 9.79 15.03
N CYS A 569 31.70 10.08 14.38
CA CYS A 569 31.08 9.15 13.44
C CYS A 569 31.69 9.33 12.05
N LYS A 570 31.94 8.21 11.35
CA LYS A 570 32.41 8.18 9.96
C LYS A 570 31.52 7.28 9.13
N ILE A 571 30.74 7.89 8.24
CA ILE A 571 29.80 7.21 7.35
C ILE A 571 29.54 8.01 6.06
N PRO A 572 29.35 7.33 4.91
CA PRO A 572 28.94 7.99 3.67
C PRO A 572 27.58 8.71 3.79
N THR A 573 27.35 9.67 2.89
CA THR A 573 26.02 10.27 2.67
C THR A 573 24.99 9.19 2.34
N ALA A 574 23.75 9.40 2.76
CA ALA A 574 22.62 8.49 2.54
C ALA A 574 22.82 7.08 3.14
N SER A 575 23.63 6.98 4.19
CA SER A 575 23.81 5.76 4.97
C SER A 575 23.67 6.03 6.47
N PHE A 576 23.61 4.97 7.26
CA PHE A 576 23.58 5.05 8.71
C PHE A 576 24.59 4.11 9.36
N LYS A 577 24.87 4.33 10.64
CA LYS A 577 25.73 3.46 11.46
C LYS A 577 25.26 3.41 12.90
N ASP A 578 25.33 2.21 13.46
CA ASP A 578 25.14 1.97 14.88
C ASP A 578 26.42 2.32 15.65
N MET A 579 26.25 3.06 16.73
CA MET A 579 27.25 3.46 17.72
C MET A 579 26.77 3.00 19.10
N ALA A 580 27.73 2.78 20.00
CA ALA A 580 27.44 2.36 21.37
C ALA A 580 28.27 3.20 22.34
N PHE A 581 27.60 3.74 23.36
CA PHE A 581 28.22 4.57 24.38
C PHE A 581 28.08 3.90 25.75
N ASP A 582 29.16 3.90 26.53
CA ASP A 582 29.19 3.40 27.90
C ASP A 582 29.18 4.58 28.88
N LEU A 583 27.99 4.92 29.39
CA LEU A 583 27.79 6.05 30.28
C LEU A 583 28.08 5.62 31.73
N LYS A 584 28.95 6.37 32.41
CA LYS A 584 29.25 6.14 33.83
C LYS A 584 28.35 7.01 34.71
N LEU A 585 27.31 6.41 35.28
CA LEU A 585 26.26 7.12 35.99
C LEU A 585 25.97 6.48 37.34
N GLU A 586 25.74 7.32 38.34
CA GLU A 586 25.22 6.89 39.64
C GLU A 586 23.72 6.58 39.55
N PRO A 587 23.15 5.82 40.50
CA PRO A 587 21.71 5.60 40.55
C PRO A 587 20.92 6.92 40.58
N GLY A 588 19.90 7.05 39.73
CA GLY A 588 19.15 8.30 39.57
C GLY A 588 18.18 8.31 38.40
N LYS A 589 17.52 9.46 38.21
CA LYS A 589 16.62 9.74 37.08
C LYS A 589 17.28 10.76 36.17
N TYR A 590 17.42 10.41 34.90
CA TYR A 590 18.17 11.21 33.93
C TYR A 590 17.40 11.44 32.65
N LEU A 591 17.90 12.40 31.89
CA LEU A 591 17.58 12.66 30.50
C LEU A 591 18.89 12.63 29.72
N VAL A 592 18.91 11.86 28.64
CA VAL A 592 20.07 11.75 27.75
C VAL A 592 19.75 12.51 26.48
N GLU A 593 20.55 13.52 26.19
CA GLU A 593 20.50 14.28 24.94
C GLU A 593 21.57 13.75 23.98
N VAL A 594 21.16 13.40 22.77
CA VAL A 594 22.03 12.97 21.68
C VAL A 594 21.99 14.00 20.57
N SER A 595 23.12 14.63 20.28
CA SER A 595 23.25 15.64 19.23
C SER A 595 24.15 15.16 18.09
N ALA A 596 23.66 15.26 16.86
CA ALA A 596 24.41 14.94 15.65
C ALA A 596 23.89 15.78 14.47
N LEU A 597 24.80 16.22 13.58
CA LEU A 597 24.47 16.95 12.34
C LEU A 597 23.45 18.12 12.50
N GLY A 598 23.49 18.81 13.64
CA GLY A 598 22.62 19.96 13.94
C GLY A 598 21.22 19.60 14.45
N CYS A 599 20.95 18.32 14.73
CA CYS A 599 19.74 17.81 15.37
C CYS A 599 20.04 17.28 16.77
N SER A 600 19.02 17.28 17.64
CA SER A 600 19.10 16.77 19.01
C SER A 600 17.88 15.90 19.32
N TYR A 601 18.10 14.81 20.05
CA TYR A 601 17.09 13.82 20.44
C TYR A 601 17.22 13.50 21.92
N GLU A 602 16.10 13.38 22.62
CA GLU A 602 16.06 13.14 24.07
C GLU A 602 15.57 11.72 24.38
N SER A 603 16.21 11.07 25.36
CA SER A 603 15.82 9.79 25.93
C SER A 603 15.62 9.93 27.44
N GLN A 604 14.53 9.37 27.96
CA GLN A 604 14.32 9.24 29.40
C GLN A 604 15.06 8.00 29.92
N LEU A 605 15.96 8.19 30.89
CA LEU A 605 16.80 7.11 31.42
C LEU A 605 16.62 6.97 32.94
N GLY A 606 16.28 5.76 33.40
CA GLY A 606 16.38 5.36 34.80
C GLY A 606 17.65 4.57 35.07
N VAL A 607 18.35 4.88 36.16
CA VAL A 607 19.52 4.12 36.61
C VAL A 607 19.27 3.62 38.04
N GLY A 608 19.16 2.30 38.18
CA GLY A 608 19.02 1.61 39.46
C GLY A 608 20.35 1.25 40.10
N LYS A 609 20.28 0.79 41.35
CA LYS A 609 21.43 0.17 42.04
C LYS A 609 21.65 -1.26 41.53
N ALA A 610 22.91 -1.67 41.42
CA ALA A 610 23.30 -3.04 41.13
C ALA A 610 23.01 -3.96 42.33
N GLU A 611 21.78 -4.47 42.41
CA GLU A 611 21.28 -5.29 43.51
C GLU A 611 20.46 -6.49 42.98
N GLY A 612 20.34 -7.53 43.82
CA GLY A 612 19.67 -8.79 43.47
C GLY A 612 20.62 -9.83 42.87
N ARG A 613 20.10 -11.05 42.65
CA ARG A 613 20.88 -12.20 42.14
C ARG A 613 20.10 -13.07 41.14
N PRO A 614 19.65 -12.51 40.00
CA PRO A 614 19.01 -13.29 38.96
C PRO A 614 20.00 -14.22 38.28
N TYR A 615 19.45 -15.26 37.67
CA TYR A 615 20.18 -16.17 36.80
C TYR A 615 19.34 -16.51 35.57
N VAL A 616 20.00 -16.92 34.50
CA VAL A 616 19.35 -17.44 33.29
C VAL A 616 20.03 -18.73 32.85
N TYR A 617 19.23 -19.68 32.36
CA TYR A 617 19.73 -20.94 31.83
C TYR A 617 18.88 -21.42 30.66
N GLU A 618 19.48 -22.28 29.84
CA GLU A 618 18.82 -22.91 28.70
C GLU A 618 18.16 -24.22 29.12
N MET A 619 16.99 -24.52 28.55
CA MET A 619 16.33 -25.80 28.73
C MET A 619 15.34 -26.06 27.58
N ASP A 620 15.28 -27.29 27.10
CA ASP A 620 14.26 -27.74 26.15
C ASP A 620 13.02 -28.19 26.94
N LEU A 621 12.05 -27.29 27.10
CA LEU A 621 10.91 -27.51 28.00
C LEU A 621 9.89 -28.50 27.45
N ASN A 622 9.74 -28.58 26.14
CA ASN A 622 8.75 -29.42 25.46
C ASN A 622 9.36 -30.62 24.72
N SER A 623 10.69 -30.79 24.79
CA SER A 623 11.45 -31.85 24.12
C SER A 623 11.36 -31.81 22.59
N ASP A 624 11.28 -30.60 22.00
CA ASP A 624 11.24 -30.41 20.54
C ASP A 624 12.62 -30.14 19.92
N GLY A 625 13.68 -30.08 20.74
CA GLY A 625 15.05 -29.81 20.32
C GLY A 625 15.39 -28.32 20.17
N ILE A 626 14.49 -27.41 20.55
CA ILE A 626 14.70 -25.96 20.57
C ILE A 626 14.74 -25.52 22.03
N ASN A 627 15.88 -24.94 22.45
CA ASN A 627 16.00 -24.44 23.82
C ASN A 627 15.11 -23.22 24.05
N GLU A 628 14.36 -23.25 25.16
CA GLU A 628 13.86 -22.08 25.86
C GLU A 628 14.91 -21.51 26.82
N TYR A 629 14.71 -20.25 27.20
CA TYR A 629 15.56 -19.56 28.16
C TYR A 629 14.73 -19.17 29.38
N ARG A 630 15.11 -19.71 30.54
CA ARG A 630 14.45 -19.42 31.81
C ARG A 630 15.25 -18.36 32.55
N MET A 631 14.66 -17.19 32.79
CA MET A 631 15.26 -16.11 33.60
C MET A 631 14.51 -16.03 34.93
N GLU A 632 15.23 -15.96 36.05
CA GLU A 632 14.60 -16.04 37.37
C GLU A 632 15.25 -15.09 38.37
N ASN A 633 14.44 -14.47 39.24
CA ASN A 633 14.89 -13.72 40.42
C ASN A 633 13.96 -14.01 41.62
N ASP A 634 14.07 -13.26 42.73
CA ASP A 634 13.25 -13.51 43.92
C ASP A 634 11.74 -13.29 43.72
N SER A 635 11.35 -12.49 42.73
CA SER A 635 9.96 -12.07 42.48
C SER A 635 9.27 -12.84 41.36
N VAL A 636 10.00 -13.14 40.29
CA VAL A 636 9.42 -13.66 39.04
C VAL A 636 10.25 -14.77 38.40
N GLN A 637 9.57 -15.55 37.57
CA GLN A 637 10.17 -16.53 36.68
C GLN A 637 9.65 -16.30 35.26
N ILE A 638 10.56 -16.06 34.33
CA ILE A 638 10.27 -15.68 32.94
C ILE A 638 10.74 -16.79 32.01
N THR A 639 9.93 -17.13 31.00
CA THR A 639 10.33 -18.05 29.93
C THR A 639 10.35 -17.33 28.61
N LEU A 640 11.48 -17.38 27.92
CA LEU A 640 11.61 -16.90 26.56
C LEU A 640 11.55 -18.07 25.58
N LEU A 641 10.73 -17.94 24.54
CA LEU A 641 10.80 -18.82 23.38
C LEU A 641 11.70 -18.22 22.33
N ARG A 642 12.55 -19.04 21.73
CA ARG A 642 13.25 -18.69 20.49
C ARG A 642 12.29 -18.48 19.34
N THR A 643 11.16 -19.19 19.34
CA THR A 643 10.10 -19.05 18.33
C THR A 643 9.39 -17.70 18.50
N GLY A 644 9.59 -16.80 17.54
CA GLY A 644 9.09 -15.43 17.56
C GLY A 644 9.82 -14.47 18.51
N ALA A 645 10.90 -14.92 19.16
CA ALA A 645 11.59 -14.17 20.22
C ALA A 645 10.60 -13.52 21.19
N ARG A 646 9.88 -14.33 21.97
CA ARG A 646 8.76 -13.87 22.82
C ARG A 646 8.93 -14.26 24.26
N VAL A 647 8.28 -13.51 25.15
CA VAL A 647 8.10 -13.91 26.56
C VAL A 647 6.84 -14.75 26.63
N ILE A 648 6.96 -16.08 26.68
CA ILE A 648 5.77 -16.95 26.72
C ILE A 648 5.17 -17.09 28.12
N GLU A 649 6.00 -16.95 29.15
CA GLU A 649 5.56 -17.00 30.54
C GLU A 649 6.18 -15.83 31.31
N TYR A 650 5.35 -15.19 32.13
CA TYR A 650 5.74 -14.25 33.16
C TYR A 650 5.05 -14.67 34.45
N ILE A 651 5.74 -15.47 35.26
CA ILE A 651 5.18 -16.05 36.49
C ILE A 651 5.51 -15.16 37.69
N VAL A 652 4.49 -14.69 38.41
CA VAL A 652 4.63 -13.98 39.68
C VAL A 652 4.71 -15.00 40.82
N LYS A 653 5.90 -15.18 41.39
CA LYS A 653 6.18 -16.28 42.33
C LYS A 653 5.34 -16.25 43.61
N SER A 654 4.99 -15.06 44.10
CA SER A 654 4.17 -14.93 45.32
C SER A 654 2.75 -15.48 45.16
N LYS A 655 2.28 -15.60 43.92
CA LYS A 655 0.95 -16.12 43.56
C LYS A 655 1.01 -17.44 42.81
N ASN A 656 2.18 -17.78 42.25
CA ASN A 656 2.38 -18.90 41.34
C ASN A 656 1.44 -18.82 40.12
N ASP A 657 1.31 -17.62 39.56
CA ASP A 657 0.39 -17.33 38.47
C ASP A 657 1.13 -16.65 37.31
N ASN A 658 0.72 -16.97 36.08
CA ASN A 658 1.26 -16.45 34.83
C ASN A 658 0.34 -15.33 34.31
N VAL A 659 0.84 -14.10 34.24
CA VAL A 659 0.01 -12.93 33.86
C VAL A 659 -0.24 -12.79 32.35
N LEU A 660 0.26 -13.74 31.55
CA LEU A 660 0.17 -13.71 30.09
C LEU A 660 -0.61 -14.91 29.57
N PHE A 661 -1.43 -14.70 28.54
CA PHE A 661 -2.08 -15.79 27.80
C PHE A 661 -1.02 -16.77 27.29
N LYS A 662 -1.30 -18.06 27.36
CA LYS A 662 -0.36 -19.10 26.89
C LYS A 662 -1.08 -20.27 26.24
N ALA A 663 -0.95 -20.37 24.91
CA ALA A 663 -1.35 -21.55 24.15
C ALA A 663 -0.20 -22.54 23.97
N TRP A 664 1.04 -22.07 23.81
CA TRP A 664 2.21 -22.95 23.63
C TRP A 664 2.43 -23.86 24.85
N PRO A 665 2.93 -25.10 24.69
CA PRO A 665 3.27 -25.78 23.43
C PRO A 665 2.06 -26.42 22.75
N GLU A 666 0.87 -26.30 23.35
CA GLU A 666 -0.35 -26.81 22.75
C GLU A 666 -0.65 -26.06 21.45
N LYS A 667 -1.30 -26.77 20.54
CA LYS A 667 -1.73 -26.19 19.28
C LYS A 667 -3.23 -26.01 19.27
N THR A 668 -3.70 -24.87 18.77
CA THR A 668 -5.13 -24.62 18.67
C THR A 668 -5.81 -25.72 17.82
N ILE A 669 -7.11 -25.93 18.03
CA ILE A 669 -7.88 -26.99 17.35
C ILE A 669 -7.78 -26.92 15.82
N ASN A 670 -7.61 -25.72 15.26
CA ASN A 670 -7.55 -25.48 13.82
C ASN A 670 -6.11 -25.46 13.26
N HIS A 671 -5.07 -25.80 14.03
CA HIS A 671 -3.67 -25.64 13.59
C HIS A 671 -3.32 -26.42 12.30
N LYS A 672 -4.06 -27.49 11.99
CA LYS A 672 -3.88 -28.30 10.76
C LYS A 672 -4.67 -27.77 9.56
N ARG A 673 -5.39 -26.65 9.71
CA ARG A 673 -6.09 -25.99 8.60
C ARG A 673 -5.08 -25.68 7.48
N ALA A 674 -5.46 -25.90 6.23
CA ALA A 674 -4.61 -25.57 5.09
C ALA A 674 -4.21 -24.09 5.15
N PHE A 675 -2.93 -23.80 4.92
CA PHE A 675 -2.35 -22.45 4.98
C PHE A 675 -2.51 -21.75 6.35
N ARG A 676 -2.52 -22.49 7.47
CA ARG A 676 -2.70 -21.90 8.81
C ARG A 676 -1.73 -20.76 9.12
N GLU A 677 -0.47 -20.88 8.72
CA GLU A 677 0.59 -19.88 8.91
C GLU A 677 0.33 -18.56 8.16
N ARG A 678 -0.67 -18.50 7.27
CA ARG A 678 -1.12 -17.27 6.62
C ARG A 678 -2.25 -16.55 7.36
N GLY A 679 -2.86 -17.18 8.37
CA GLY A 679 -3.81 -16.54 9.28
C GLY A 679 -3.14 -16.20 10.61
N TYR A 680 -3.74 -15.30 11.40
CA TYR A 680 -3.20 -14.98 12.72
C TYR A 680 -3.28 -16.20 13.65
N TYR A 681 -2.20 -16.57 14.33
CA TYR A 681 -2.13 -17.70 15.25
C TYR A 681 -1.27 -17.29 16.47
N PRO A 682 -1.88 -16.96 17.62
CA PRO A 682 -1.10 -16.65 18.81
C PRO A 682 -0.55 -17.94 19.44
N TYR A 683 0.71 -17.91 19.87
CA TYR A 683 1.23 -18.86 20.87
C TYR A 683 0.94 -18.37 22.29
N GLY A 684 0.65 -17.08 22.46
CA GLY A 684 0.57 -16.39 23.73
C GLY A 684 1.85 -15.66 24.10
N GLY A 685 1.78 -14.96 25.23
CA GLY A 685 2.89 -14.24 25.81
C GLY A 685 2.93 -12.76 25.42
N PHE A 686 4.14 -12.21 25.47
CA PHE A 686 4.49 -10.93 24.83
C PHE A 686 4.97 -11.21 23.40
N GLU A 687 4.05 -11.11 22.45
CA GLU A 687 4.29 -11.26 21.02
C GLU A 687 4.57 -9.90 20.36
N ASP A 688 4.81 -9.90 19.05
CA ASP A 688 4.64 -8.70 18.25
C ASP A 688 3.69 -8.99 17.08
N PHE A 689 3.21 -7.92 16.47
CA PHE A 689 2.59 -7.92 15.16
C PHE A 689 3.48 -7.14 14.19
N LEU A 690 4.10 -7.85 13.25
CA LEU A 690 4.70 -7.27 12.05
C LEU A 690 4.08 -7.93 10.81
N GLY A 691 3.04 -7.32 10.26
CA GLY A 691 2.23 -7.91 9.19
C GLY A 691 1.18 -8.89 9.71
N GLN A 692 0.14 -9.15 8.91
CA GLN A 692 -0.82 -10.23 9.18
C GLN A 692 -0.91 -11.18 7.97
N ALA A 693 -0.61 -12.48 8.10
CA ALA A 693 0.00 -13.12 9.28
C ALA A 693 1.41 -12.58 9.57
N SER A 694 1.79 -12.57 10.85
CA SER A 694 3.00 -11.87 11.28
C SER A 694 4.29 -12.59 10.87
N MET A 695 5.24 -11.81 10.37
CA MET A 695 6.48 -12.27 9.75
C MET A 695 7.36 -13.12 10.69
N GLU A 696 7.26 -12.84 11.99
CA GLU A 696 8.08 -13.32 13.08
C GLU A 696 7.46 -14.51 13.81
N THR A 697 6.13 -14.66 13.80
CA THR A 697 5.43 -15.48 14.80
C THR A 697 5.96 -16.92 14.89
N HIS A 698 6.29 -17.54 13.76
CA HIS A 698 6.70 -18.95 13.72
C HIS A 698 8.20 -19.17 13.49
N ARG A 699 9.00 -18.11 13.61
CA ARG A 699 10.41 -18.14 13.23
C ARG A 699 11.29 -18.38 14.44
N ILE A 700 12.27 -19.26 14.29
CA ILE A 700 13.23 -19.55 15.35
C ILE A 700 14.36 -18.53 15.25
N TYR A 701 14.56 -17.76 16.32
CA TYR A 701 15.63 -16.77 16.40
C TYR A 701 16.93 -17.43 16.85
N ASP A 702 18.06 -16.85 16.42
CA ASP A 702 19.35 -17.14 17.02
C ASP A 702 19.41 -16.46 18.38
N ALA A 703 19.62 -17.25 19.42
CA ALA A 703 19.57 -16.79 20.80
C ALA A 703 20.91 -16.97 21.49
N ARG A 704 21.25 -16.03 22.38
CA ARG A 704 22.49 -16.03 23.15
C ARG A 704 22.29 -15.43 24.53
N ILE A 705 22.74 -16.12 25.56
CA ILE A 705 22.90 -15.54 26.91
C ILE A 705 24.08 -14.56 26.84
N ILE A 706 23.79 -13.27 27.02
CA ILE A 706 24.79 -12.20 27.07
C ILE A 706 25.33 -12.04 28.48
N ARG A 707 24.48 -12.29 29.48
CA ARG A 707 24.83 -12.26 30.90
C ARG A 707 24.01 -13.29 31.66
N GLU A 708 24.71 -14.31 32.17
CA GLU A 708 24.11 -15.48 32.83
C GLU A 708 23.68 -15.21 34.28
N GLU A 709 24.45 -14.38 35.00
CA GLU A 709 24.22 -14.04 36.40
C GLU A 709 24.69 -12.60 36.72
N GLY A 710 24.31 -12.09 37.90
CA GLY A 710 24.74 -10.79 38.42
C GLY A 710 23.59 -10.02 39.05
N ASP A 711 23.62 -8.69 38.96
CA ASP A 711 22.54 -7.80 39.38
C ASP A 711 21.40 -7.69 38.34
N TYR A 712 21.65 -8.19 37.12
CA TYR A 712 20.66 -8.46 36.08
C TYR A 712 21.17 -9.59 35.19
N VAL A 713 20.26 -10.24 34.47
CA VAL A 713 20.59 -11.22 33.43
C VAL A 713 20.05 -10.79 32.09
N ARG A 714 20.67 -11.26 31.00
CA ARG A 714 20.36 -10.78 29.66
C ARG A 714 20.46 -11.86 28.60
N VAL A 715 19.43 -11.93 27.75
CA VAL A 715 19.37 -12.78 26.56
C VAL A 715 19.15 -11.90 25.34
N GLU A 716 19.93 -12.15 24.29
CA GLU A 716 19.74 -11.55 22.97
C GLU A 716 19.11 -12.60 22.06
N MET A 717 18.14 -12.17 21.25
CA MET A 717 17.56 -12.98 20.18
C MET A 717 17.55 -12.16 18.90
N GLU A 718 18.11 -12.68 17.81
CA GLU A 718 18.12 -12.01 16.52
C GLU A 718 17.78 -12.93 15.35
N THR A 719 17.33 -12.33 14.26
CA THR A 719 17.06 -13.01 13.01
C THR A 719 17.14 -12.03 11.84
N ASP A 720 17.23 -12.57 10.64
CA ASP A 720 17.18 -11.82 9.39
C ASP A 720 16.13 -12.42 8.46
N TYR A 721 15.11 -11.63 8.11
CA TYR A 721 14.10 -11.99 7.13
C TYR A 721 14.39 -11.33 5.80
N PHE A 722 15.19 -12.03 4.99
CA PHE A 722 15.52 -11.61 3.65
C PHE A 722 16.12 -10.18 3.63
N GLY A 723 16.90 -9.80 4.63
CA GLY A 723 17.50 -8.47 4.83
C GLY A 723 16.72 -7.52 5.74
N ASN A 724 15.61 -7.96 6.35
CA ASN A 724 14.97 -7.24 7.46
C ASN A 724 15.45 -7.86 8.78
N ARG A 725 16.34 -7.16 9.47
CA ARG A 725 16.93 -7.65 10.72
C ARG A 725 16.07 -7.25 11.90
N LEU A 726 15.73 -8.21 12.74
CA LEU A 726 15.03 -8.00 14.00
C LEU A 726 15.92 -8.48 15.12
N LYS A 727 16.13 -7.63 16.13
CA LYS A 727 16.84 -7.97 17.35
C LYS A 727 16.00 -7.59 18.54
N LYS A 728 15.88 -8.53 19.48
CA LYS A 728 15.33 -8.30 20.81
C LYS A 728 16.38 -8.60 21.88
N ILE A 729 16.45 -7.74 22.88
CA ILE A 729 17.26 -7.95 24.07
C ILE A 729 16.35 -7.96 25.28
N PHE A 730 16.34 -9.08 25.99
CA PHE A 730 15.58 -9.30 27.21
C PHE A 730 16.49 -9.09 28.41
N THR A 731 16.11 -8.20 29.33
CA THR A 731 16.86 -7.96 30.57
C THR A 731 15.94 -8.14 31.78
N LEU A 732 16.26 -9.10 32.67
CA LEU A 732 15.59 -9.26 33.97
C LEU A 732 16.48 -8.66 35.05
N TYR A 733 15.98 -7.65 35.77
CA TYR A 733 16.71 -6.98 36.85
C TYR A 733 16.54 -7.73 38.17
N GLY A 734 17.57 -7.75 39.00
CA GLY A 734 17.59 -8.64 40.16
C GLY A 734 16.80 -8.18 41.37
N ASN A 735 16.58 -6.89 41.51
CA ASN A 735 15.96 -6.26 42.67
C ASN A 735 14.48 -5.90 42.46
N SER A 736 13.86 -6.35 41.38
CA SER A 736 12.47 -6.04 41.05
C SER A 736 11.90 -7.05 40.06
N PRO A 737 10.57 -7.16 39.91
CA PRO A 737 9.98 -7.99 38.86
C PRO A 737 10.23 -7.44 37.44
N LEU A 738 10.81 -6.25 37.27
CA LEU A 738 10.98 -5.58 35.99
C LEU A 738 11.70 -6.45 34.94
N LEU A 739 11.00 -6.74 33.85
CA LEU A 739 11.55 -7.29 32.61
C LEU A 739 11.54 -6.20 31.54
N GLU A 740 12.68 -5.98 30.90
CA GLU A 740 12.82 -5.08 29.75
C GLU A 740 12.94 -5.89 28.46
N VAL A 741 12.24 -5.44 27.42
CA VAL A 741 12.38 -5.91 26.04
C VAL A 741 12.81 -4.73 25.17
N ARG A 742 14.05 -4.75 24.67
CA ARG A 742 14.56 -3.75 23.73
C ARG A 742 14.50 -4.28 22.32
N PHE A 743 13.95 -3.49 21.41
CA PHE A 743 13.89 -3.76 19.98
C PHE A 743 14.94 -2.93 19.24
N ALA A 744 15.65 -3.57 18.33
CA ALA A 744 16.46 -2.93 17.30
C ALA A 744 16.07 -3.53 15.94
N LEU A 745 15.42 -2.72 15.09
CA LEU A 745 14.88 -3.15 13.81
C LEU A 745 15.59 -2.45 12.66
N THR A 746 16.15 -3.20 11.71
CA THR A 746 16.76 -2.66 10.48
C THR A 746 16.02 -3.22 9.28
N PHE A 747 15.01 -2.49 8.81
CA PHE A 747 14.10 -2.95 7.76
C PHE A 747 14.43 -2.30 6.43
N LYS A 748 14.25 -3.07 5.36
CA LYS A 748 14.42 -2.61 3.97
C LYS A 748 13.12 -2.57 3.17
N ASN A 749 12.07 -3.25 3.67
CA ASN A 749 10.78 -3.36 3.00
C ASN A 749 9.80 -2.29 3.53
N PRO A 750 9.35 -1.33 2.69
CA PRO A 750 8.44 -0.24 3.09
C PRO A 750 7.04 -0.70 3.50
N GLU A 751 6.62 -1.89 3.12
CA GLU A 751 5.30 -2.43 3.44
C GLU A 751 5.19 -2.89 4.90
N ALA A 752 6.32 -3.23 5.55
CA ALA A 752 6.38 -3.53 6.98
C ALA A 752 6.66 -2.24 7.74
N ASN A 753 5.62 -1.44 7.93
CA ASN A 753 5.67 -0.04 8.34
C ASN A 753 5.17 0.22 9.77
N VAL A 754 4.50 -0.74 10.42
CA VAL A 754 4.05 -0.62 11.83
C VAL A 754 4.37 -1.90 12.59
N LEU A 755 4.97 -1.73 13.76
CA LEU A 755 5.18 -2.76 14.79
C LEU A 755 4.06 -2.64 15.84
N GLY A 756 3.40 -3.74 16.17
CA GLY A 756 2.52 -3.84 17.33
C GLY A 756 3.09 -4.76 18.40
N PRO A 757 3.94 -4.29 19.34
CA PRO A 757 4.36 -5.10 20.48
C PRO A 757 3.14 -5.45 21.31
N GLN A 758 3.01 -6.69 21.76
CA GLN A 758 1.74 -7.19 22.25
C GLN A 758 1.88 -8.09 23.47
N PRO A 759 1.76 -7.55 24.70
CA PRO A 759 1.33 -8.38 25.82
C PRO A 759 -0.09 -8.91 25.58
N ILE A 760 -0.21 -10.23 25.48
CA ILE A 760 -1.49 -10.93 25.51
C ILE A 760 -1.75 -11.31 26.96
N LEU A 761 -2.77 -10.72 27.56
CA LEU A 761 -3.10 -10.88 28.97
C LEU A 761 -4.21 -11.91 29.15
N GLU A 762 -3.98 -12.74 30.15
CA GLU A 762 -4.85 -13.76 30.71
C GLU A 762 -4.43 -13.80 32.19
N ILE A 763 -5.08 -13.00 33.05
CA ILE A 763 -4.62 -12.72 34.42
C ILE A 763 -5.51 -13.49 35.41
N GLY A 764 -4.94 -14.21 36.37
CA GLY A 764 -5.66 -15.05 37.32
C GLY A 764 -5.98 -16.47 36.78
N GLU A 765 -6.69 -17.29 37.55
CA GLU A 765 -7.14 -18.62 37.10
C GLU A 765 -8.38 -18.56 36.18
N THR A 766 -9.18 -17.49 36.27
CA THR A 766 -10.42 -17.32 35.50
C THR A 766 -10.47 -15.97 34.81
N HIS A 767 -10.83 -15.97 33.53
CA HIS A 767 -10.83 -14.75 32.69
C HIS A 767 -12.24 -14.33 32.34
N GLY A 768 -12.56 -13.09 32.66
CA GLY A 768 -13.92 -12.59 32.63
C GLY A 768 -14.03 -11.21 33.23
N THR A 769 -15.23 -10.84 33.69
CA THR A 769 -15.52 -9.48 34.18
C THR A 769 -14.66 -9.03 35.38
N GLU A 770 -14.00 -9.97 36.07
CA GLU A 770 -13.00 -9.77 37.11
C GLU A 770 -11.72 -9.10 36.61
N ASP A 771 -11.38 -9.28 35.33
CA ASP A 771 -10.27 -8.62 34.64
C ASP A 771 -10.62 -7.15 34.37
N VAL A 772 -9.85 -6.26 34.99
CA VAL A 772 -9.96 -4.81 34.82
C VAL A 772 -8.72 -4.28 34.11
N PHE A 773 -8.92 -3.64 32.98
CA PHE A 773 -7.89 -3.01 32.19
C PHE A 773 -7.90 -1.51 32.39
N THR A 774 -6.77 -0.92 32.76
CA THR A 774 -6.67 0.53 33.00
C THR A 774 -5.79 1.17 31.95
N VAL A 775 -6.29 2.25 31.34
CA VAL A 775 -5.60 3.02 30.30
C VAL A 775 -5.53 4.49 30.72
N PRO A 776 -4.35 5.15 30.63
CA PRO A 776 -4.17 6.58 30.92
C PRO A 776 -4.57 7.43 29.71
N GLU A 777 -5.86 7.52 29.43
CA GLU A 777 -6.37 8.40 28.37
C GLU A 777 -6.05 9.88 28.64
N MET A 778 -6.24 10.72 27.61
CA MET A 778 -5.95 12.16 27.69
C MET A 778 -6.61 12.86 28.88
N ASP A 779 -7.86 12.47 29.21
CA ASP A 779 -8.65 13.09 30.29
C ASP A 779 -8.49 12.39 31.66
N GLY A 780 -7.63 11.38 31.76
CA GLY A 780 -7.38 10.62 32.97
C GLY A 780 -7.49 9.11 32.79
N ASN A 781 -7.29 8.38 33.88
CA ASN A 781 -7.34 6.93 33.86
C ASN A 781 -8.78 6.45 33.66
N LYS A 782 -8.99 5.54 32.70
CA LYS A 782 -10.25 4.84 32.51
C LYS A 782 -10.08 3.35 32.67
N GLU A 783 -11.11 2.72 33.24
CA GLU A 783 -11.20 1.28 33.44
C GLU A 783 -12.12 0.65 32.41
N TYR A 784 -11.68 -0.47 31.85
CA TYR A 784 -12.40 -1.33 30.93
C TYR A 784 -12.45 -2.73 31.53
N ARG A 785 -13.55 -3.46 31.35
CA ARG A 785 -13.67 -4.85 31.80
C ARG A 785 -13.70 -5.77 30.60
N MET A 786 -13.15 -6.97 30.76
CA MET A 786 -13.26 -8.02 29.75
C MET A 786 -14.74 -8.25 29.40
N ARG A 787 -15.02 -8.37 28.10
CA ARG A 787 -16.37 -8.60 27.56
C ARG A 787 -16.46 -9.99 26.95
N PRO A 788 -16.71 -11.04 27.75
CA PRO A 788 -16.76 -12.42 27.25
C PRO A 788 -17.90 -12.67 26.25
N GLU A 789 -18.90 -11.79 26.18
CA GLU A 789 -20.08 -11.93 25.32
C GLU A 789 -19.88 -11.44 23.87
N GLU A 790 -18.87 -10.62 23.61
CA GLU A 790 -18.68 -9.96 22.32
C GLU A 790 -17.21 -9.83 21.92
N TYR A 791 -17.02 -9.48 20.64
CA TYR A 791 -15.72 -9.14 20.10
C TYR A 791 -15.55 -7.63 20.21
N TYR A 792 -14.45 -7.16 20.79
CA TYR A 792 -14.28 -5.75 21.11
C TYR A 792 -12.88 -5.25 20.77
N GLY A 793 -12.78 -4.08 20.14
CA GLY A 793 -11.51 -3.41 19.87
C GLY A 793 -11.61 -1.91 19.98
N MET A 794 -10.57 -1.25 20.48
CA MET A 794 -10.55 0.22 20.62
C MET A 794 -9.14 0.79 20.47
N ALA A 795 -9.02 1.93 19.80
CA ALA A 795 -7.79 2.71 19.67
C ALA A 795 -7.81 3.91 20.63
N PHE A 796 -6.76 4.06 21.43
CA PHE A 796 -6.64 5.08 22.47
C PHE A 796 -5.52 6.07 22.20
N ASN A 797 -5.86 7.36 22.24
CA ASN A 797 -4.89 8.41 22.48
C ASN A 797 -4.62 8.49 23.99
N ILE A 798 -3.37 8.24 24.37
CA ILE A 798 -2.95 8.12 25.77
C ILE A 798 -2.01 9.25 26.19
N ARG A 799 -2.16 9.70 27.44
CA ARG A 799 -1.34 10.76 28.05
C ARG A 799 0.00 10.23 28.52
N GLU A 800 0.01 9.06 29.12
CA GLU A 800 1.19 8.41 29.70
C GLU A 800 1.46 7.08 29.01
N GLY A 801 2.74 6.72 28.86
CA GLY A 801 3.15 5.51 28.15
C GLY A 801 3.07 4.26 29.00
N TRP A 802 1.86 3.86 29.41
CA TRP A 802 1.61 2.62 30.13
C TRP A 802 0.19 2.09 29.90
N ASN A 803 0.01 0.81 30.22
CA ASN A 803 -1.27 0.11 30.24
C ASN A 803 -1.24 -0.91 31.38
N ALA A 804 -2.40 -1.28 31.92
CA ALA A 804 -2.46 -2.25 33.01
C ALA A 804 -3.63 -3.21 32.86
N GLY A 805 -3.47 -4.42 33.39
CA GLY A 805 -4.53 -5.39 33.65
C GLY A 805 -4.46 -5.83 35.11
N TYR A 806 -5.61 -5.98 35.76
CA TYR A 806 -5.74 -6.36 37.15
C TYR A 806 -6.86 -7.38 37.33
N ASP A 807 -6.54 -8.54 37.89
CA ASP A 807 -7.56 -9.46 38.35
C ASP A 807 -8.01 -9.06 39.76
N THR A 808 -9.28 -8.69 39.87
CA THR A 808 -9.88 -8.18 41.12
C THR A 808 -10.16 -9.26 42.17
N ARG A 809 -10.10 -10.55 41.84
CA ARG A 809 -10.36 -11.67 42.76
C ARG A 809 -9.08 -12.22 43.36
N GLU A 810 -8.06 -12.39 42.54
CA GLU A 810 -6.79 -13.00 42.88
C GLU A 810 -5.73 -11.97 43.29
N ASP A 811 -6.03 -10.69 43.09
CA ASP A 811 -5.19 -9.57 43.50
C ASP A 811 -3.78 -9.69 42.88
N ILE A 812 -3.78 -9.77 41.55
CA ILE A 812 -2.58 -9.83 40.71
C ILE A 812 -2.71 -8.82 39.57
N THR A 813 -1.63 -8.08 39.34
CA THR A 813 -1.58 -6.99 38.35
C THR A 813 -0.46 -7.25 37.35
N PHE A 814 -0.73 -6.90 36.09
CA PHE A 814 0.25 -6.62 35.06
C PHE A 814 0.27 -5.13 34.72
N VAL A 815 1.46 -4.54 34.59
CA VAL A 815 1.65 -3.20 34.03
C VAL A 815 2.70 -3.26 32.91
N GLY A 816 2.31 -2.72 31.75
CA GLY A 816 3.20 -2.44 30.63
C GLY A 816 3.63 -0.97 30.63
N ALA A 817 4.88 -0.68 30.27
CA ALA A 817 5.34 0.70 30.05
C ALA A 817 6.22 0.82 28.79
N PHE A 818 6.09 1.95 28.09
CA PHE A 818 6.71 2.20 26.79
C PHE A 818 6.85 3.72 26.52
N PRO A 819 7.65 4.14 25.51
CA PRO A 819 7.79 5.55 25.16
C PRO A 819 6.55 6.07 24.41
N VAL A 820 5.70 6.85 25.09
CA VAL A 820 4.36 7.26 24.61
C VAL A 820 4.32 8.08 23.33
N LYS A 821 5.46 8.68 22.94
CA LYS A 821 5.60 9.53 21.74
C LYS A 821 5.91 8.75 20.47
N GLN A 822 6.34 7.48 20.57
CA GLN A 822 6.66 6.67 19.38
C GLN A 822 5.40 6.02 18.76
N PRO A 823 4.46 5.43 19.53
CA PRO A 823 3.26 4.85 18.97
C PRO A 823 2.30 5.89 18.39
N LEU A 824 1.58 5.53 17.32
CA LEU A 824 0.45 6.29 16.80
C LEU A 824 -0.64 6.40 17.90
N PHE A 825 -1.03 5.26 18.44
CA PHE A 825 -2.01 5.09 19.51
C PHE A 825 -1.74 3.77 20.27
N LEU A 826 -2.45 3.56 21.37
CA LEU A 826 -2.53 2.26 22.03
C LEU A 826 -3.80 1.55 21.56
N HIS A 827 -3.66 0.42 20.90
CA HIS A 827 -4.78 -0.43 20.54
C HIS A 827 -5.07 -1.43 21.66
N MET A 828 -6.34 -1.67 21.94
CA MET A 828 -6.80 -2.74 22.83
C MET A 828 -7.72 -3.67 22.06
N TRP A 829 -7.52 -4.95 22.24
CA TRP A 829 -8.31 -6.00 21.61
C TRP A 829 -8.75 -7.03 22.64
N MET A 830 -10.05 -7.27 22.76
CA MET A 830 -10.59 -8.36 23.56
C MET A 830 -11.07 -9.44 22.60
N ASN A 831 -10.29 -10.52 22.53
CA ASN A 831 -10.58 -11.61 21.63
C ASN A 831 -11.66 -12.54 22.21
N HIS A 832 -12.42 -13.16 21.31
CA HIS A 832 -13.49 -14.09 21.65
C HIS A 832 -13.29 -15.39 20.85
N PRO A 833 -13.68 -16.57 21.38
CA PRO A 833 -13.68 -17.85 20.66
C PRO A 833 -14.45 -17.91 19.32
N ARG A 834 -15.20 -16.86 18.95
CA ARG A 834 -15.84 -16.72 17.64
C ARG A 834 -14.84 -16.32 16.56
N ASN A 835 -13.68 -15.78 16.94
CA ASN A 835 -12.55 -15.60 16.04
C ASN A 835 -12.07 -16.98 15.57
N GLY A 836 -12.43 -17.32 14.33
CA GLY A 836 -12.15 -18.62 13.74
C GLY A 836 -10.66 -18.91 13.59
N ASP A 837 -9.79 -17.90 13.64
CA ASP A 837 -8.34 -18.05 13.61
C ASP A 837 -7.78 -18.29 15.02
N ALA A 838 -8.13 -17.45 15.99
CA ALA A 838 -7.66 -17.57 17.38
C ALA A 838 -8.85 -17.79 18.34
N PRO A 839 -9.35 -19.02 18.53
CA PRO A 839 -10.59 -19.27 19.27
C PRO A 839 -10.39 -19.31 20.80
N HIS A 840 -9.87 -18.24 21.39
CA HIS A 840 -9.56 -18.13 22.82
C HIS A 840 -10.14 -16.85 23.43
N TYR A 841 -10.28 -16.80 24.76
CA TYR A 841 -10.46 -15.54 25.47
C TYR A 841 -9.09 -15.02 25.87
N TYR A 842 -8.80 -13.77 25.51
CA TYR A 842 -7.64 -13.04 26.00
C TYR A 842 -7.82 -11.56 25.66
N MET A 843 -6.97 -10.71 26.22
CA MET A 843 -6.91 -9.29 25.89
C MET A 843 -5.51 -8.91 25.42
N GLU A 844 -5.41 -8.11 24.37
CA GLU A 844 -4.16 -7.60 23.82
C GLU A 844 -4.08 -6.09 23.99
N PHE A 845 -2.94 -5.59 24.42
CA PHE A 845 -2.58 -4.18 24.28
C PHE A 845 -1.47 -4.05 23.25
N GLN A 846 -1.64 -3.20 22.25
CA GLN A 846 -0.67 -3.02 21.17
C GLN A 846 -0.35 -1.53 20.97
N PRO A 847 0.78 -0.99 21.48
CA PRO A 847 1.28 0.30 21.03
C PRO A 847 1.75 0.25 19.58
N TRP A 848 0.88 0.65 18.65
CA TRP A 848 1.18 0.63 17.22
C TRP A 848 2.23 1.65 16.86
N THR A 849 3.45 1.17 16.59
CA THR A 849 4.65 1.99 16.47
C THR A 849 5.17 1.97 15.03
N PRO A 850 5.22 3.12 14.34
CA PRO A 850 5.77 3.19 13.00
C PRO A 850 7.22 2.73 12.93
N ILE A 851 7.54 1.94 11.91
CA ILE A 851 8.88 1.41 11.66
C ILE A 851 9.67 2.40 10.84
N ILE A 852 10.78 2.86 11.41
CA ILE A 852 11.69 3.79 10.76
C ILE A 852 12.63 3.04 9.81
N GLN A 853 12.65 3.46 8.54
CA GLN A 853 13.54 2.89 7.52
C GLN A 853 14.86 3.65 7.39
N LYS A 854 15.82 3.08 6.65
CA LYS A 854 17.16 3.68 6.41
C LYS A 854 17.90 4.02 7.71
N SER A 855 17.55 3.33 8.79
CA SER A 855 18.16 3.42 10.11
C SER A 855 17.91 2.09 10.82
N THR A 856 18.56 1.89 11.96
CA THR A 856 18.09 0.94 12.97
C THR A 856 17.10 1.69 13.87
N MET A 857 15.85 1.26 13.87
CA MET A 857 14.82 1.77 14.77
C MET A 857 14.99 1.15 16.16
N HIS A 858 15.00 1.99 17.20
CA HIS A 858 15.04 1.55 18.58
C HIS A 858 13.69 1.77 19.27
N PHE A 859 13.20 0.75 19.95
CA PHE A 859 11.99 0.81 20.78
C PHE A 859 12.19 -0.04 22.04
N SER A 860 11.46 0.26 23.11
CA SER A 860 11.55 -0.48 24.36
C SER A 860 10.17 -0.67 24.98
N TYR A 861 9.98 -1.85 25.57
CA TYR A 861 8.78 -2.20 26.31
C TYR A 861 9.18 -2.82 27.65
N TYR A 862 8.48 -2.47 28.72
CA TYR A 862 8.73 -2.93 30.08
C TYR A 862 7.52 -3.68 30.60
N LEU A 863 7.76 -4.86 31.18
CA LEU A 863 6.75 -5.72 31.78
C LEU A 863 6.96 -5.76 33.29
N TRP A 864 5.87 -5.57 34.03
CA TRP A 864 5.83 -5.63 35.49
C TRP A 864 4.61 -6.41 35.96
N GLY A 865 4.80 -7.66 36.38
CA GLY A 865 3.80 -8.47 37.06
C GLY A 865 4.05 -8.50 38.56
N SER A 866 3.00 -8.35 39.36
CA SER A 866 3.10 -8.41 40.83
C SER A 866 1.78 -8.77 41.49
N SER A 867 1.84 -9.25 42.73
CA SER A 867 0.67 -9.30 43.60
C SER A 867 0.27 -7.89 44.08
N GLY A 868 -1.01 -7.72 44.42
CA GLY A 868 -1.58 -6.43 44.82
C GLY A 868 -2.15 -5.64 43.65
N GLY A 869 -2.81 -4.53 43.98
CA GLY A 869 -3.37 -3.59 43.01
C GLY A 869 -2.33 -2.73 42.29
N LEU A 870 -2.78 -2.08 41.21
CA LEU A 870 -1.90 -1.44 40.22
C LEU A 870 -1.07 -0.24 40.73
N GLN A 871 -1.51 0.46 41.77
CA GLN A 871 -0.91 1.71 42.20
C GLN A 871 0.55 1.54 42.64
N ASN A 872 0.84 0.47 43.37
CA ASN A 872 2.20 0.17 43.84
C ASN A 872 3.15 -0.10 42.66
N SER A 873 2.67 -0.82 41.64
CA SER A 873 3.43 -1.13 40.43
C SER A 873 3.71 0.12 39.60
N LEU A 874 2.70 0.99 39.42
CA LEU A 874 2.89 2.28 38.75
C LEU A 874 3.86 3.19 39.49
N ASP A 875 3.76 3.28 40.81
CA ASP A 875 4.65 4.13 41.61
C ASP A 875 6.10 3.61 41.53
N ALA A 876 6.31 2.29 41.56
CA ALA A 876 7.61 1.69 41.33
C ALA A 876 8.19 2.01 39.93
N LEU A 877 7.36 1.97 38.88
CA LEU A 877 7.79 2.37 37.53
C LEU A 877 8.12 3.87 37.45
N ARG A 878 7.35 4.74 38.11
CA ARG A 878 7.63 6.19 38.20
C ARG A 878 8.91 6.48 38.98
N GLU A 879 9.17 5.76 40.05
CA GLU A 879 10.41 5.81 40.82
C GLU A 879 11.61 5.38 39.99
N LYS A 880 11.43 4.40 39.11
CA LYS A 880 12.45 3.93 38.15
C LYS A 880 12.58 4.81 36.90
N ASN A 881 11.83 5.91 36.81
CA ASN A 881 11.81 6.80 35.65
C ASN A 881 11.33 6.13 34.36
N LEU A 882 10.37 5.20 34.47
CA LEU A 882 9.85 4.39 33.36
C LEU A 882 8.50 4.85 32.79
N ILE A 883 7.87 5.88 33.38
CA ILE A 883 6.64 6.46 32.84
C ILE A 883 6.97 7.71 32.04
N THR A 884 6.59 7.71 30.76
CA THR A 884 6.73 8.85 29.84
C THR A 884 5.38 9.57 29.66
N THR A 885 5.41 10.84 29.24
CA THR A 885 4.21 11.67 29.04
C THR A 885 4.27 12.35 27.67
N ARG A 886 3.12 12.44 26.96
CA ARG A 886 3.02 13.10 25.65
C ARG A 886 3.27 14.61 25.74
#